data_AF-A0A9P5B3J0-F1
#
_entry.id   AF-A0A9P5B3J0-F1
#
_cell.length_a   1.000
_cell.length_b   1.000
_cell.length_c   1.000
_cell.angle_alpha   90.00
_cell.angle_beta   90.00
_cell.angle_gamma   90.00
#
_symmetry.space_group_name_H-M   'P 1'
#
loop_
_entity.id
_entity.type
_entity.pdbx_description
1 polymer ?
#
loop_
_entity_poly.entity_id
_entity_poly.type
_entity_poly.pdbx_seq_one_letter_code
_entity_poly.pdbx_strand_id
1 'polypeptide(L)'
;MSVYDVKGKNAIVTGAGSGICLAFAQQLLENGCSVVIADLKLRPEAEDLVNKWATTEGDKPTVHFHKTDVSDWTQLSSLWDAALKKLGQIDIVCNGAGIYEPPSSTFWNPPGISSQSEDKVDGSPGVYKTFAVNALGPIRLAQIAMDYWLQNRNVQGNILWVASCGGYLHSLQTPLYFASKAAIVSFVKSLWTVHKRFGIRNAAVCPGAVHTPIFHPEYCRDRVPPETLGLTAEQCANVMFQVLTEEKYGDGNIIETILIGNRESSSVNVREVPMEALYPTVVAEGSHDGFNSSFSLSPAQIKEAKLSETVASSVNTVVNFHQSSLANGGPKQDDFYNLPDRPANLRPGQVLKVQEVTNPAPFSNAPGSSLSRILYATRNFNGTIIPASAYILWPFLPRQFNSNSDGKAPAVLWAHGTSGFFIDSAPSSHRGLCYDNVVPLALAQEGYAVVAPDYAGLGVDKAWDGSDIPHQYFVTPTGAQDTLFAMEAALGAFSNRLSGKFAIIGHSRGGGIAWGAAEALDKGKDTSGSTAFVELLKGYVGTISVAPVTKPLSTPRLFSSYSASIALSSIFHDFRPSQWLTPLGVARQKLMKQIGGGVAVGQQLFFTESQSVFEKRDRYNSSDHASAFDKLGAVGDKPFAGPLLVSQGSEDVFIAATTTNKTVTDTVNLYLNSPLSYVYVDKFGHTPIISGVRSLWMAWLEDRFQDRKNSRGLNKTYVSGWLGDDKHFLGGNGYLQWSGAPE
;
A
#
# COMPACT_ATOMS: atom_id res chain seq x y z
N MET A 1 -42.12 2.32 -5.00
CA MET A 1 -41.15 2.53 -6.10
C MET A 1 -39.80 2.77 -5.46
N SER A 2 -38.74 2.26 -6.07
CA SER A 2 -37.37 2.42 -5.65
C SER A 2 -36.89 3.88 -5.85
N VAL A 3 -35.87 4.32 -5.11
CA VAL A 3 -35.20 5.61 -5.34
C VAL A 3 -34.57 5.68 -6.74
N TYR A 4 -34.29 4.50 -7.32
CA TYR A 4 -33.72 4.30 -8.65
C TYR A 4 -34.75 4.30 -9.80
N ASP A 5 -36.04 4.15 -9.52
CA ASP A 5 -37.07 4.20 -10.57
C ASP A 5 -37.25 5.64 -11.06
N VAL A 6 -37.50 5.87 -12.35
CA VAL A 6 -37.80 7.22 -12.91
C VAL A 6 -39.22 7.36 -13.45
N LYS A 7 -39.90 6.25 -13.72
CA LYS A 7 -41.24 6.25 -14.29
C LYS A 7 -42.24 6.89 -13.33
N GLY A 8 -43.00 7.87 -13.82
CA GLY A 8 -43.97 8.64 -13.03
C GLY A 8 -43.35 9.65 -12.07
N LYS A 9 -42.02 9.87 -12.12
CA LYS A 9 -41.33 10.86 -11.31
C LYS A 9 -41.20 12.20 -12.04
N ASN A 10 -40.87 13.23 -11.27
CA ASN A 10 -40.73 14.60 -11.75
C ASN A 10 -39.30 15.10 -11.54
N ALA A 11 -38.67 15.61 -12.59
CA ALA A 11 -37.28 16.05 -12.59
C ALA A 11 -37.13 17.54 -12.91
N ILE A 12 -36.17 18.20 -12.26
CA ILE A 12 -35.61 19.49 -12.70
C ILE A 12 -34.23 19.21 -13.29
N VAL A 13 -33.99 19.65 -14.53
CA VAL A 13 -32.69 19.49 -15.21
C VAL A 13 -32.18 20.86 -15.63
N THR A 14 -31.08 21.31 -15.01
CA THR A 14 -30.42 22.57 -15.37
C THR A 14 -29.44 22.39 -16.53
N GLY A 15 -29.31 23.39 -17.39
CA GLY A 15 -28.47 23.33 -18.60
C GLY A 15 -29.06 22.48 -19.74
N ALA A 16 -30.33 22.09 -19.63
CA ALA A 16 -31.01 21.23 -20.59
C ALA A 16 -31.56 21.97 -21.82
N GLY A 17 -31.21 23.24 -22.03
CA GLY A 17 -31.47 23.94 -23.29
C GLY A 17 -30.59 23.45 -24.44
N SER A 18 -29.57 22.62 -24.17
CA SER A 18 -28.70 21.98 -25.17
C SER A 18 -27.87 20.82 -24.61
N GLY A 19 -27.11 20.13 -25.48
CA GLY A 19 -25.99 19.27 -25.09
C GLY A 19 -26.37 18.04 -24.25
N ILE A 20 -25.50 17.69 -23.29
CA ILE A 20 -25.63 16.48 -22.44
C ILE A 20 -26.97 16.48 -21.69
N CYS A 21 -27.33 17.60 -21.08
CA CYS A 21 -28.50 17.69 -20.22
C CYS A 21 -29.82 17.65 -21.01
N LEU A 22 -29.83 18.12 -22.26
CA LEU A 22 -30.96 17.95 -23.16
C LEU A 22 -31.16 16.47 -23.52
N ALA A 23 -30.09 15.77 -23.89
CA ALA A 23 -30.15 14.33 -24.18
C ALA A 23 -30.61 13.53 -22.96
N PHE A 24 -30.16 13.91 -21.76
CA PHE A 24 -30.61 13.30 -20.51
C PHE A 24 -32.10 13.60 -20.21
N ALA A 25 -32.56 14.84 -20.42
CA ALA A 25 -33.97 15.20 -20.28
C ALA A 25 -34.87 14.39 -21.23
N GLN A 26 -34.42 14.18 -22.48
CA GLN A 26 -35.11 13.32 -23.43
C GLN A 26 -35.21 11.87 -22.92
N GLN A 27 -34.11 11.31 -22.41
CA GLN A 27 -34.12 9.94 -21.86
C GLN A 27 -35.05 9.79 -20.66
N LEU A 28 -35.13 10.80 -19.79
CA LEU A 28 -36.09 10.82 -18.69
C LEU A 28 -37.54 10.77 -19.21
N LEU A 29 -37.89 11.61 -20.19
CA LEU A 29 -39.22 11.64 -20.82
C LEU A 29 -39.58 10.29 -21.45
N GLU A 30 -38.65 9.70 -22.20
CA GLU A 30 -38.81 8.40 -22.85
C GLU A 30 -39.03 7.25 -21.83
N ASN A 31 -38.51 7.40 -20.61
CA ASN A 31 -38.68 6.46 -19.51
C ASN A 31 -39.82 6.83 -18.54
N GLY A 32 -40.69 7.75 -18.94
CA GLY A 32 -41.92 8.05 -18.22
C GLY A 32 -41.81 9.12 -17.13
N CYS A 33 -40.72 9.92 -17.11
CA CYS A 33 -40.49 11.00 -16.16
C CYS A 33 -40.91 12.35 -16.76
N SER A 34 -41.59 13.21 -16.01
CA SER A 34 -41.86 14.59 -16.43
C SER A 34 -40.70 15.50 -16.06
N VAL A 35 -40.38 16.47 -16.92
CA VAL A 35 -39.14 17.26 -16.80
C VAL A 35 -39.41 18.76 -16.86
N VAL A 36 -38.81 19.53 -15.95
CA VAL A 36 -38.63 20.98 -16.09
C VAL A 36 -37.22 21.25 -16.59
N ILE A 37 -37.12 21.77 -17.82
CA ILE A 37 -35.87 22.27 -18.40
C ILE A 37 -35.62 23.67 -17.86
N ALA A 38 -34.48 23.84 -17.20
CA ALA A 38 -34.02 25.12 -16.69
C ALA A 38 -32.75 25.57 -17.41
N ASP A 39 -32.84 26.64 -18.19
CA ASP A 39 -31.72 27.20 -18.94
C ASP A 39 -31.98 28.68 -19.29
N LEU A 40 -30.98 29.39 -19.79
CA LEU A 40 -31.10 30.78 -20.25
C LEU A 40 -31.97 30.90 -21.51
N LYS A 41 -31.93 29.88 -22.37
CA LYS A 41 -32.68 29.77 -23.62
C LYS A 41 -32.74 28.31 -24.10
N LEU A 42 -33.68 28.02 -24.97
CA LEU A 42 -33.71 26.78 -25.74
C LEU A 42 -32.93 26.97 -27.05
N ARG A 43 -32.19 25.94 -27.46
CA ARG A 43 -31.74 25.80 -28.85
C ARG A 43 -32.81 25.09 -29.68
N PRO A 44 -32.75 25.13 -31.03
CA PRO A 44 -33.77 24.50 -31.87
C PRO A 44 -34.07 23.04 -31.49
N GLU A 45 -33.04 22.25 -31.20
CA GLU A 45 -33.19 20.86 -30.77
C GLU A 45 -33.97 20.69 -29.44
N ALA A 46 -33.88 21.68 -28.54
CA ALA A 46 -34.62 21.68 -27.28
C ALA A 46 -36.05 22.22 -27.45
N GLU A 47 -36.26 23.17 -28.35
CA GLU A 47 -37.60 23.63 -28.74
C GLU A 47 -38.40 22.48 -29.35
N ASP A 48 -37.79 21.68 -30.21
CA ASP A 48 -38.40 20.48 -30.79
C ASP A 48 -38.81 19.46 -29.73
N LEU A 49 -37.95 19.21 -28.74
CA LEU A 49 -38.27 18.33 -27.62
C LEU A 49 -39.45 18.88 -26.80
N VAL A 50 -39.45 20.19 -26.51
CA VAL A 50 -40.54 20.83 -25.77
C VAL A 50 -41.86 20.74 -26.53
N ASN A 51 -41.85 21.05 -27.83
CA ASN A 51 -43.04 20.96 -28.68
C ASN A 51 -43.56 19.51 -28.80
N LYS A 52 -42.66 18.52 -28.84
CA LYS A 52 -43.01 17.09 -28.94
C LYS A 52 -43.68 16.56 -27.67
N TRP A 53 -43.26 17.02 -26.49
CA TRP A 53 -43.67 16.46 -25.20
C TRP A 53 -44.54 17.40 -24.36
N ALA A 54 -44.86 18.60 -24.84
CA ALA A 54 -45.78 19.51 -24.16
C ALA A 54 -47.21 18.95 -24.20
N THR A 55 -47.66 18.34 -23.10
CA THR A 55 -49.03 17.87 -22.91
C THR A 55 -49.61 18.34 -21.57
N THR A 56 -50.93 18.48 -21.51
CA THR A 56 -51.71 18.77 -20.30
C THR A 56 -52.47 17.53 -19.78
N GLU A 57 -52.31 16.37 -20.42
CA GLU A 57 -52.92 15.12 -19.97
C GLU A 57 -52.16 14.56 -18.76
N GLY A 58 -52.81 14.51 -17.60
CA GLY A 58 -52.14 14.40 -16.30
C GLY A 58 -51.26 13.16 -16.09
N ASP A 59 -51.61 12.02 -16.69
CA ASP A 59 -50.86 10.77 -16.50
C ASP A 59 -49.72 10.57 -17.53
N LYS A 60 -49.58 11.49 -18.50
CA LYS A 60 -48.53 11.41 -19.52
C LYS A 60 -47.29 12.22 -19.11
N PRO A 61 -46.07 11.72 -19.41
CA PRO A 61 -44.85 12.50 -19.23
C PRO A 61 -44.94 13.82 -20.00
N THR A 62 -44.59 14.92 -19.34
CA THR A 62 -44.64 16.25 -19.92
C THR A 62 -43.34 17.00 -19.69
N VAL A 63 -43.06 17.99 -20.54
CA VAL A 63 -41.89 18.85 -20.40
C VAL A 63 -42.28 20.32 -20.35
N HIS A 64 -41.62 21.06 -19.49
CA HIS A 64 -41.81 22.51 -19.36
C HIS A 64 -40.47 23.22 -19.38
N PHE A 65 -40.36 24.26 -20.19
CA PHE A 65 -39.23 25.17 -20.12
C PHE A 65 -39.52 26.28 -19.11
N HIS A 66 -38.55 26.55 -18.25
CA HIS A 66 -38.52 27.73 -17.41
C HIS A 66 -37.17 28.42 -17.56
N LYS A 67 -37.21 29.69 -17.95
CA LYS A 67 -35.98 30.47 -18.15
C LYS A 67 -35.32 30.70 -16.80
N THR A 68 -34.08 30.24 -16.63
CA THR A 68 -33.36 30.33 -15.36
C THR A 68 -31.88 30.58 -15.58
N ASP A 69 -31.37 31.67 -15.02
CA ASP A 69 -29.95 31.86 -14.76
C ASP A 69 -29.60 31.25 -13.40
N VAL A 70 -28.81 30.17 -13.40
CA VAL A 70 -28.42 29.48 -12.16
C VAL A 70 -27.48 30.29 -11.26
N SER A 71 -26.88 31.37 -11.77
CA SER A 71 -26.09 32.30 -10.97
C SER A 71 -26.97 33.29 -10.17
N ASP A 72 -28.25 33.40 -10.52
CA ASP A 72 -29.23 34.23 -9.83
C ASP A 72 -30.11 33.37 -8.89
N TRP A 73 -29.87 33.51 -7.59
CA TRP A 73 -30.57 32.72 -6.59
C TRP A 73 -32.07 33.01 -6.50
N THR A 74 -32.53 34.19 -6.93
CA THR A 74 -33.96 34.50 -6.99
C THR A 74 -34.64 33.70 -8.09
N GLN A 75 -33.94 33.49 -9.21
CA GLN A 75 -34.42 32.64 -10.30
C GLN A 75 -34.40 31.16 -9.94
N LEU A 76 -33.46 30.70 -9.11
CA LEU A 76 -33.48 29.32 -8.59
C LEU A 76 -34.70 29.06 -7.69
N SER A 77 -35.09 30.02 -6.83
CA SER A 77 -36.32 29.90 -6.05
C SER A 77 -37.56 29.90 -6.94
N SER A 78 -37.63 30.82 -7.92
CA SER A 78 -38.71 30.87 -8.91
C SER A 78 -38.81 29.59 -9.76
N LEU A 79 -37.67 28.98 -10.07
CA LEU A 79 -37.60 27.69 -10.75
C LEU A 79 -38.30 26.61 -9.93
N TRP A 80 -37.94 26.51 -8.65
CA TRP A 80 -38.49 25.53 -7.74
C TRP A 80 -40.01 25.68 -7.58
N ASP A 81 -40.48 26.91 -7.36
CA ASP A 81 -41.90 27.21 -7.20
C ASP A 81 -42.71 26.88 -8.47
N ALA A 82 -42.18 27.24 -9.64
CA ALA A 82 -42.83 26.93 -10.91
C ALA A 82 -42.87 25.42 -11.17
N ALA A 83 -41.80 24.69 -10.85
CA ALA A 83 -41.73 23.25 -11.01
C ALA A 83 -42.75 22.54 -10.11
N LEU A 84 -42.83 22.91 -8.82
CA LEU A 84 -43.84 22.39 -7.90
C LEU A 84 -45.26 22.74 -8.34
N LYS A 85 -45.50 23.97 -8.79
CA LYS A 85 -46.82 24.38 -9.29
C LYS A 85 -47.27 23.57 -10.51
N LYS A 86 -46.32 23.15 -11.36
CA LYS A 86 -46.61 22.42 -12.59
C LYS A 86 -46.72 20.92 -12.38
N LEU A 87 -45.84 20.34 -11.58
CA LEU A 87 -45.68 18.89 -11.44
C LEU A 87 -46.18 18.34 -10.10
N GLY A 88 -46.49 19.20 -9.12
CA GLY A 88 -47.01 18.85 -7.79
C GLY A 88 -45.96 18.29 -6.82
N GLN A 89 -44.98 17.55 -7.33
CA GLN A 89 -43.89 16.95 -6.57
C GLN A 89 -42.60 17.04 -7.39
N ILE A 90 -41.43 17.08 -6.73
CA ILE A 90 -40.12 17.01 -7.39
C ILE A 90 -39.33 15.86 -6.75
N ASP A 91 -38.90 14.91 -7.57
CA ASP A 91 -38.19 13.71 -7.12
C ASP A 91 -36.71 13.73 -7.50
N ILE A 92 -36.39 14.32 -8.65
CA ILE A 92 -35.06 14.27 -9.24
C ILE A 92 -34.57 15.70 -9.49
N VAL A 93 -33.32 15.97 -9.10
CA VAL A 93 -32.64 17.21 -9.46
C VAL A 93 -31.33 16.87 -10.15
N CYS A 94 -31.23 17.23 -11.43
CA CYS A 94 -30.00 17.13 -12.19
C CYS A 94 -29.34 18.51 -12.27
N ASN A 95 -28.28 18.68 -11.49
CA ASN A 95 -27.41 19.85 -11.52
C ASN A 95 -26.46 19.74 -12.71
N GLY A 96 -26.92 20.21 -13.87
CA GLY A 96 -26.27 20.02 -15.16
C GLY A 96 -25.70 21.28 -15.82
N ALA A 97 -26.14 22.47 -15.42
CA ALA A 97 -25.66 23.72 -16.00
C ALA A 97 -24.15 23.91 -15.77
N GLY A 98 -23.44 24.34 -16.82
CA GLY A 98 -22.01 24.62 -16.71
C GLY A 98 -21.45 25.39 -17.91
N ILE A 99 -20.38 26.14 -17.68
CA ILE A 99 -19.62 26.87 -18.70
C ILE A 99 -18.13 26.49 -18.64
N TYR A 100 -17.46 26.52 -19.80
CA TYR A 100 -16.01 26.41 -19.91
C TYR A 100 -15.39 27.81 -19.89
N GLU A 101 -14.38 28.03 -19.04
CA GLU A 101 -13.86 29.35 -18.63
C GLU A 101 -13.83 30.40 -19.77
N PRO A 102 -14.84 31.29 -19.86
CA PRO A 102 -15.00 32.21 -20.99
C PRO A 102 -13.99 33.35 -20.90
N PRO A 103 -13.56 33.98 -22.01
CA PRO A 103 -12.56 35.06 -22.01
C PRO A 103 -12.86 36.21 -21.04
N SER A 104 -14.15 36.47 -20.78
CA SER A 104 -14.62 37.51 -19.87
C SER A 104 -14.65 37.15 -18.39
N SER A 105 -14.39 35.90 -18.03
CA SER A 105 -14.32 35.39 -16.65
C SER A 105 -13.21 34.33 -16.54
N THR A 106 -11.96 34.76 -16.79
CA THR A 106 -10.76 33.89 -16.70
C THR A 106 -9.82 34.33 -15.58
N PHE A 107 -8.98 33.41 -15.11
CA PHE A 107 -7.88 33.74 -14.18
C PHE A 107 -6.91 34.80 -14.72
N TRP A 108 -6.74 34.82 -16.04
CA TRP A 108 -5.80 35.71 -16.74
C TRP A 108 -6.33 37.12 -16.95
N ASN A 109 -7.64 37.33 -16.79
CA ASN A 109 -8.32 38.62 -16.99
C ASN A 109 -9.01 39.07 -15.70
N PRO A 110 -8.25 39.55 -14.69
CA PRO A 110 -8.80 39.92 -13.39
C PRO A 110 -9.82 41.08 -13.49
N PRO A 111 -10.95 41.01 -12.73
CA PRO A 111 -11.96 42.07 -12.69
C PRO A 111 -11.37 43.42 -12.28
N GLY A 112 -11.72 44.48 -12.99
CA GLY A 112 -11.28 45.85 -12.69
C GLY A 112 -9.84 46.18 -13.12
N ILE A 113 -9.11 45.20 -13.66
CA ILE A 113 -7.75 45.37 -14.19
C ILE A 113 -7.74 45.09 -15.70
N SER A 114 -8.29 43.96 -16.14
CA SER A 114 -8.40 43.63 -17.55
C SER A 114 -9.67 44.21 -18.15
N SER A 115 -9.56 44.94 -19.26
CA SER A 115 -10.71 45.44 -20.03
C SER A 115 -11.53 44.33 -20.70
N GLN A 116 -11.00 43.10 -20.74
CA GLN A 116 -11.71 41.93 -21.25
C GLN A 116 -12.62 41.29 -20.20
N SER A 117 -12.44 41.62 -18.92
CA SER A 117 -13.22 41.05 -17.82
C SER A 117 -14.61 41.68 -17.75
N GLU A 118 -15.66 40.86 -17.72
CA GLU A 118 -17.06 41.29 -17.49
C GLU A 118 -17.53 40.99 -16.06
N ASP A 119 -16.73 40.26 -15.29
CA ASP A 119 -16.98 40.02 -13.88
C ASP A 119 -16.92 41.35 -13.11
N LYS A 120 -17.81 41.50 -12.11
CA LYS A 120 -17.86 42.73 -11.32
C LYS A 120 -16.64 42.86 -10.42
N VAL A 121 -16.17 44.10 -10.26
CA VAL A 121 -15.02 44.45 -9.42
C VAL A 121 -15.39 44.44 -7.92
N ASP A 122 -16.67 44.65 -7.59
CA ASP A 122 -17.10 44.84 -6.21
C ASP A 122 -17.24 43.52 -5.44
N GLY A 123 -16.68 43.50 -4.23
CA GLY A 123 -16.61 42.32 -3.37
C GLY A 123 -17.92 41.91 -2.68
N SER A 124 -19.10 42.25 -3.19
CA SER A 124 -20.37 41.92 -2.52
C SER A 124 -21.48 41.41 -3.46
N PRO A 125 -21.52 40.08 -3.67
CA PRO A 125 -20.41 39.15 -3.53
C PRO A 125 -19.62 39.09 -4.84
N GLY A 126 -18.33 39.46 -4.78
CA GLY A 126 -17.43 39.33 -5.92
C GLY A 126 -17.17 37.85 -6.18
N VAL A 127 -17.68 37.34 -7.31
CA VAL A 127 -17.54 35.94 -7.69
C VAL A 127 -17.29 35.84 -9.18
N TYR A 128 -16.33 34.99 -9.57
CA TYR A 128 -16.14 34.64 -10.98
C TYR A 128 -17.40 33.96 -11.50
N LYS A 129 -17.92 34.41 -12.65
CA LYS A 129 -19.07 33.78 -13.32
C LYS A 129 -18.94 32.26 -13.44
N THR A 130 -17.73 31.76 -13.71
CA THR A 130 -17.42 30.32 -13.74
C THR A 130 -17.78 29.61 -12.43
N PHE A 131 -17.45 30.17 -11.26
CA PHE A 131 -17.82 29.60 -9.96
C PHE A 131 -19.32 29.76 -9.65
N ALA A 132 -19.89 30.90 -10.01
CA ALA A 132 -21.32 31.16 -9.79
C ALA A 132 -22.19 30.12 -10.52
N VAL A 133 -21.85 29.81 -11.77
CA VAL A 133 -22.59 28.84 -12.60
C VAL A 133 -22.20 27.39 -12.27
N ASN A 134 -20.92 27.05 -12.22
CA ASN A 134 -20.49 25.65 -12.12
C ASN A 134 -20.55 25.07 -10.70
N ALA A 135 -20.52 25.92 -9.66
CA ALA A 135 -20.45 25.48 -8.26
C ALA A 135 -21.60 26.01 -7.41
N LEU A 136 -21.73 27.33 -7.27
CA LEU A 136 -22.67 27.93 -6.30
C LEU A 136 -24.14 27.72 -6.69
N GLY A 137 -24.50 27.87 -7.97
CA GLY A 137 -25.85 27.60 -8.47
C GLY A 137 -26.32 26.17 -8.18
N PRO A 138 -25.56 25.14 -8.60
CA PRO A 138 -25.82 23.74 -8.28
C PRO A 138 -25.99 23.46 -6.78
N ILE A 139 -25.10 24.01 -5.94
CA ILE A 139 -25.16 23.85 -4.48
C ILE A 139 -26.44 24.49 -3.92
N ARG A 140 -26.80 25.68 -4.41
CA ARG A 140 -28.01 26.38 -3.97
C ARG A 140 -29.29 25.64 -4.36
N LEU A 141 -29.37 25.11 -5.58
CA LEU A 141 -30.52 24.32 -6.01
C LEU A 141 -30.63 23.00 -5.23
N ALA A 142 -29.50 22.33 -4.99
CA ALA A 142 -29.46 21.13 -4.13
C ALA A 142 -29.91 21.44 -2.70
N GLN A 143 -29.55 22.61 -2.15
CA GLN A 143 -30.02 23.04 -0.83
C GLN A 143 -31.54 23.17 -0.77
N ILE A 144 -32.17 23.78 -1.78
CA ILE A 144 -33.63 23.90 -1.88
C ILE A 144 -34.27 22.51 -1.98
N ALA A 145 -33.71 21.62 -2.80
CA ALA A 145 -34.20 20.26 -2.97
C ALA A 145 -34.11 19.43 -1.69
N MET A 146 -32.98 19.51 -1.00
CA MET A 146 -32.78 18.87 0.29
C MET A 146 -33.82 19.36 1.30
N ASP A 147 -34.00 20.66 1.47
CA ASP A 147 -35.00 21.21 2.38
C ASP A 147 -36.42 20.66 2.09
N TYR A 148 -36.82 20.65 0.82
CA TYR A 148 -38.10 20.08 0.40
C TYR A 148 -38.24 18.60 0.75
N TRP A 149 -37.27 17.73 0.43
CA TRP A 149 -37.36 16.31 0.76
C TRP A 149 -37.25 16.04 2.26
N LEU A 150 -36.52 16.88 3.00
CA LEU A 150 -36.46 16.78 4.46
C LEU A 150 -37.80 17.15 5.10
N GLN A 151 -38.58 18.04 4.50
CA GLN A 151 -39.94 18.39 4.93
C GLN A 151 -41.00 17.39 4.40
N ASN A 152 -40.72 16.67 3.32
CA ASN A 152 -41.63 15.73 2.66
C ASN A 152 -41.01 14.32 2.60
N ARG A 153 -40.91 13.65 3.76
CA ARG A 153 -40.20 12.36 3.91
C ARG A 153 -40.74 11.20 3.09
N ASN A 154 -41.94 11.32 2.55
CA ASN A 154 -42.55 10.37 1.63
C ASN A 154 -41.95 10.44 0.21
N VAL A 155 -41.24 11.52 -0.12
CA VAL A 155 -40.57 11.71 -1.40
C VAL A 155 -39.14 11.18 -1.31
N GLN A 156 -38.80 10.23 -2.18
CA GLN A 156 -37.45 9.67 -2.27
C GLN A 156 -36.62 10.48 -3.26
N GLY A 157 -35.92 11.50 -2.75
CA GLY A 157 -35.10 12.40 -3.55
C GLY A 157 -33.87 11.74 -4.17
N ASN A 158 -33.52 12.16 -5.39
CA ASN A 158 -32.31 11.72 -6.10
C ASN A 158 -31.62 12.91 -6.78
N ILE A 159 -30.42 13.26 -6.32
CA ILE A 159 -29.61 14.36 -6.88
C ILE A 159 -28.53 13.79 -7.79
N LEU A 160 -28.59 14.15 -9.07
CA LEU A 160 -27.53 13.86 -10.02
C LEU A 160 -26.69 15.11 -10.28
N TRP A 161 -25.38 14.97 -10.20
CA TRP A 161 -24.44 16.07 -10.42
C TRP A 161 -23.64 15.85 -11.72
N VAL A 162 -23.59 16.85 -12.59
CA VAL A 162 -22.71 16.84 -13.76
C VAL A 162 -21.43 17.63 -13.43
N ALA A 163 -20.42 16.90 -12.98
CA ALA A 163 -19.10 17.44 -12.68
C ALA A 163 -18.23 17.47 -13.95
N SER A 164 -17.01 16.93 -13.90
CA SER A 164 -16.09 16.76 -15.04
C SER A 164 -14.87 15.96 -14.56
N CYS A 165 -14.15 15.28 -15.46
CA CYS A 165 -12.80 14.82 -15.16
C CYS A 165 -11.86 15.98 -14.73
N GLY A 166 -12.18 17.22 -15.12
CA GLY A 166 -11.53 18.43 -14.61
C GLY A 166 -11.72 18.69 -13.12
N GLY A 167 -12.49 17.88 -12.40
CA GLY A 167 -12.56 17.94 -10.93
C GLY A 167 -11.36 17.32 -10.22
N TYR A 168 -10.54 16.53 -10.93
CA TYR A 168 -9.34 15.87 -10.38
C TYR A 168 -8.16 15.82 -11.35
N LEU A 169 -8.35 16.25 -12.59
CA LEU A 169 -7.27 16.66 -13.49
C LEU A 169 -6.97 18.15 -13.26
N HIS A 170 -5.90 18.68 -13.88
CA HIS A 170 -5.52 20.08 -13.71
C HIS A 170 -5.01 20.67 -15.03
N SER A 171 -5.36 21.92 -15.32
CA SER A 171 -4.84 22.66 -16.48
C SER A 171 -4.56 24.10 -16.12
N LEU A 172 -3.36 24.57 -16.49
CA LEU A 172 -2.99 25.98 -16.36
C LEU A 172 -3.87 26.87 -17.25
N GLN A 173 -4.39 26.37 -18.37
CA GLN A 173 -5.10 27.21 -19.34
C GLN A 173 -6.47 27.69 -18.83
N THR A 174 -7.13 26.91 -17.96
CA THR A 174 -8.49 27.18 -17.46
C THR A 174 -8.64 26.82 -15.97
N PRO A 175 -7.82 27.40 -15.08
CA PRO A 175 -7.74 26.96 -13.69
C PRO A 175 -9.05 27.22 -12.90
N LEU A 176 -9.87 28.21 -13.28
CA LEU A 176 -11.16 28.45 -12.62
C LEU A 176 -12.18 27.37 -12.96
N TYR A 177 -12.18 26.86 -14.20
CA TYR A 177 -13.04 25.74 -14.58
C TYR A 177 -12.73 24.49 -13.75
N PHE A 178 -11.46 24.09 -13.72
CA PHE A 178 -11.01 22.91 -13.00
C PHE A 178 -11.30 23.05 -11.49
N ALA A 179 -10.97 24.20 -10.89
CA ALA A 179 -11.29 24.47 -9.48
C ALA A 179 -12.80 24.42 -9.19
N SER A 180 -13.64 24.98 -10.08
CA SER A 180 -15.09 24.94 -9.90
C SER A 180 -15.68 23.53 -9.99
N LYS A 181 -15.12 22.66 -10.83
CA LYS A 181 -15.56 21.26 -10.94
C LYS A 181 -15.02 20.40 -9.79
N ALA A 182 -13.83 20.71 -9.27
CA ALA A 182 -13.31 20.07 -8.05
C ALA A 182 -14.21 20.39 -6.83
N ALA A 183 -14.75 21.61 -6.75
CA ALA A 183 -15.70 21.99 -5.71
C ALA A 183 -16.96 21.09 -5.72
N ILE A 184 -17.50 20.77 -6.90
CA ILE A 184 -18.64 19.85 -7.02
C ILE A 184 -18.28 18.43 -6.57
N VAL A 185 -17.14 17.89 -7.02
CA VAL A 185 -16.69 16.55 -6.61
C VAL A 185 -16.58 16.45 -5.09
N SER A 186 -15.95 17.44 -4.45
CA SER A 186 -15.83 17.50 -2.99
C SER A 186 -17.19 17.67 -2.30
N PHE A 187 -18.11 18.44 -2.89
CA PHE A 187 -19.44 18.66 -2.32
C PHE A 187 -20.29 17.39 -2.36
N VAL A 188 -20.28 16.64 -3.48
CA VAL A 188 -20.96 15.34 -3.59
C VAL A 188 -20.42 14.37 -2.55
N LYS A 189 -19.10 14.25 -2.43
CA LYS A 189 -18.49 13.41 -1.38
C LYS A 189 -18.88 13.87 0.02
N SER A 190 -19.03 15.16 0.29
CA SER A 190 -19.49 15.65 1.61
C SER A 190 -20.93 15.21 1.94
N LEU A 191 -21.75 14.92 0.93
CA LEU A 191 -23.13 14.45 1.07
C LEU A 191 -23.27 12.93 1.05
N TRP A 192 -22.20 12.14 1.02
CA TRP A 192 -22.28 10.68 0.82
C TRP A 192 -23.19 9.95 1.82
N THR A 193 -23.26 10.41 3.08
CA THR A 193 -24.10 9.78 4.12
C THR A 193 -25.59 10.13 4.05
N VAL A 194 -26.01 11.06 3.18
CA VAL A 194 -27.41 11.54 3.19
C VAL A 194 -28.42 10.47 2.79
N HIS A 195 -28.03 9.49 1.97
CA HIS A 195 -28.94 8.38 1.64
C HIS A 195 -29.20 7.52 2.88
N LYS A 196 -28.14 7.09 3.57
CA LYS A 196 -28.25 6.32 4.82
C LYS A 196 -29.01 7.08 5.92
N ARG A 197 -28.85 8.40 6.00
CA ARG A 197 -29.47 9.23 7.06
C ARG A 197 -30.91 9.65 6.74
N PHE A 198 -31.21 9.92 5.48
CA PHE A 198 -32.44 10.62 5.09
C PHE A 198 -33.19 9.99 3.91
N GLY A 199 -32.69 8.90 3.32
CA GLY A 199 -33.30 8.26 2.16
C GLY A 199 -33.15 9.05 0.85
N ILE A 200 -32.24 10.04 0.82
CA ILE A 200 -31.98 10.89 -0.34
C ILE A 200 -30.69 10.45 -1.04
N ARG A 201 -30.78 10.08 -2.31
CA ARG A 201 -29.62 9.67 -3.09
C ARG A 201 -28.87 10.88 -3.65
N ASN A 202 -27.55 10.75 -3.76
CA ASN A 202 -26.72 11.68 -4.53
C ASN A 202 -25.58 10.93 -5.24
N ALA A 203 -25.26 11.30 -6.49
CA ALA A 203 -24.10 10.78 -7.21
C ALA A 203 -23.63 11.76 -8.29
N ALA A 204 -22.35 11.72 -8.64
CA ALA A 204 -21.79 12.57 -9.70
C ALA A 204 -21.35 11.77 -10.91
N VAL A 205 -21.59 12.32 -12.10
CA VAL A 205 -20.91 11.92 -13.34
C VAL A 205 -19.83 12.95 -13.64
N CYS A 206 -18.65 12.47 -14.02
CA CYS A 206 -17.47 13.25 -14.39
C CYS A 206 -17.12 12.96 -15.85
N PRO A 207 -17.74 13.67 -16.81
CA PRO A 207 -17.42 13.47 -18.22
C PRO A 207 -16.03 13.98 -18.58
N GLY A 208 -15.39 13.29 -19.53
CA GLY A 208 -14.29 13.81 -20.33
C GLY A 208 -14.74 14.83 -21.37
N ALA A 209 -14.02 14.91 -22.50
CA ALA A 209 -14.46 15.73 -23.62
C ALA A 209 -15.80 15.19 -24.17
N VAL A 210 -16.80 16.09 -24.30
CA VAL A 210 -18.10 15.78 -24.91
C VAL A 210 -18.42 16.83 -25.97
N HIS A 211 -18.82 16.39 -27.16
CA HIS A 211 -19.21 17.27 -28.25
C HIS A 211 -20.53 17.98 -27.94
N THR A 212 -20.43 19.16 -27.32
CA THR A 212 -21.56 20.02 -26.95
C THR A 212 -21.23 21.48 -27.20
N PRO A 213 -22.24 22.38 -27.14
CA PRO A 213 -22.01 23.82 -27.26
C PRO A 213 -21.12 24.46 -26.21
N ILE A 214 -20.74 23.74 -25.14
CA ILE A 214 -19.85 24.27 -24.09
C ILE A 214 -18.45 24.63 -24.65
N PHE A 215 -18.02 23.96 -25.72
CA PHE A 215 -16.77 24.23 -26.43
C PHE A 215 -17.02 25.16 -27.62
N HIS A 216 -17.47 26.38 -27.36
CA HIS A 216 -17.77 27.32 -28.44
C HIS A 216 -16.49 27.69 -29.24
N PRO A 217 -16.52 27.67 -30.59
CA PRO A 217 -15.35 27.90 -31.42
C PRO A 217 -14.64 29.25 -31.22
N GLU A 218 -15.35 30.29 -30.77
CA GLU A 218 -14.75 31.62 -30.60
C GLU A 218 -13.69 31.68 -29.48
N TYR A 219 -13.70 30.75 -28.52
CA TYR A 219 -12.75 30.76 -27.40
C TYR A 219 -12.24 29.38 -26.95
N CYS A 220 -12.82 28.29 -27.46
CA CYS A 220 -12.33 26.93 -27.22
C CYS A 220 -11.57 26.32 -28.40
N ARG A 221 -11.52 26.99 -29.57
CA ARG A 221 -10.93 26.48 -30.81
C ARG A 221 -9.46 26.07 -30.67
N ASP A 222 -8.69 26.76 -29.84
CA ASP A 222 -7.27 26.45 -29.62
C ASP A 222 -7.04 25.51 -28.40
N ARG A 223 -8.12 25.16 -27.67
CA ARG A 223 -8.05 24.40 -26.41
C ARG A 223 -8.55 22.97 -26.54
N VAL A 224 -9.53 22.75 -27.42
CA VAL A 224 -10.02 21.42 -27.81
C VAL A 224 -9.93 21.32 -29.32
N PRO A 225 -8.82 20.79 -29.86
CA PRO A 225 -8.67 20.63 -31.30
C PRO A 225 -9.85 19.82 -31.89
N PRO A 226 -10.34 20.12 -33.10
CA PRO A 226 -11.43 19.38 -33.75
C PRO A 226 -11.20 17.86 -33.79
N GLU A 227 -9.94 17.46 -33.77
CA GLU A 227 -9.47 16.08 -33.74
C GLU A 227 -9.58 15.36 -32.39
N THR A 228 -9.92 16.06 -31.31
CA THR A 228 -10.04 15.50 -29.97
C THR A 228 -11.13 14.44 -29.95
N LEU A 229 -10.76 13.22 -29.56
CA LEU A 229 -11.70 12.13 -29.34
C LEU A 229 -12.60 12.49 -28.15
N GLY A 230 -13.91 12.59 -28.37
CA GLY A 230 -14.88 12.97 -27.34
C GLY A 230 -16.17 12.18 -27.44
N LEU A 231 -16.87 12.09 -26.32
CA LEU A 231 -18.20 11.49 -26.24
C LEU A 231 -19.21 12.32 -27.05
N THR A 232 -20.24 11.66 -27.56
CA THR A 232 -21.48 12.34 -27.96
C THR A 232 -22.30 12.70 -26.72
N ALA A 233 -23.20 13.69 -26.85
CA ALA A 233 -24.13 14.05 -25.78
C ALA A 233 -24.98 12.85 -25.33
N GLU A 234 -25.41 12.01 -26.27
CA GLU A 234 -26.21 10.80 -26.02
C GLU A 234 -25.41 9.74 -25.25
N GLN A 235 -24.15 9.48 -25.63
CA GLN A 235 -23.29 8.54 -24.88
C GLN A 235 -23.09 8.98 -23.44
N CYS A 236 -22.90 10.27 -23.19
CA CYS A 236 -22.77 10.80 -21.83
C CYS A 236 -24.11 10.73 -21.07
N ALA A 237 -25.23 11.07 -21.72
CA ALA A 237 -26.57 10.98 -21.13
C ALA A 237 -26.95 9.54 -20.75
N ASN A 238 -26.58 8.55 -21.58
CA ASN A 238 -26.74 7.14 -21.25
C ASN A 238 -26.08 6.78 -19.92
N VAL A 239 -24.82 7.21 -19.71
CA VAL A 239 -24.14 6.96 -18.43
C VAL A 239 -24.78 7.72 -17.28
N MET A 240 -25.23 8.96 -17.50
CA MET A 240 -26.01 9.71 -16.50
C MET A 240 -27.29 8.97 -16.08
N PHE A 241 -28.00 8.39 -17.05
CA PHE A 241 -29.20 7.60 -16.78
C PHE A 241 -28.88 6.33 -15.99
N GLN A 242 -27.81 5.61 -16.36
CA GLN A 242 -27.33 4.45 -15.59
C GLN A 242 -26.94 4.83 -14.17
N VAL A 243 -26.21 5.94 -13.98
CA VAL A 243 -25.83 6.43 -12.64
C VAL A 243 -27.04 6.87 -11.82
N LEU A 244 -28.11 7.36 -12.45
CA LEU A 244 -29.35 7.70 -11.76
C LEU A 244 -30.14 6.45 -11.33
N THR A 245 -30.12 5.38 -12.16
CA THR A 245 -31.09 4.27 -12.11
C THR A 245 -30.52 2.92 -11.71
N GLU A 246 -29.20 2.73 -11.66
CA GLU A 246 -28.59 1.45 -11.30
C GLU A 246 -27.92 1.51 -9.91
N GLU A 247 -28.30 0.58 -9.05
CA GLU A 247 -27.81 0.49 -7.66
C GLU A 247 -26.28 0.33 -7.56
N LYS A 248 -25.65 -0.28 -8.57
CA LYS A 248 -24.19 -0.51 -8.60
C LYS A 248 -23.36 0.78 -8.53
N TYR A 249 -23.94 1.95 -8.84
CA TYR A 249 -23.25 3.24 -8.76
C TYR A 249 -23.40 3.94 -7.40
N GLY A 250 -24.01 3.28 -6.40
CA GLY A 250 -23.97 3.66 -4.99
C GLY A 250 -24.46 5.07 -4.66
N ASP A 251 -24.00 5.59 -3.51
CA ASP A 251 -24.32 6.91 -2.96
C ASP A 251 -23.04 7.71 -2.65
N GLY A 252 -22.94 8.91 -3.20
CA GLY A 252 -21.76 9.76 -3.13
C GLY A 252 -20.60 9.27 -4.02
N ASN A 253 -20.83 8.31 -4.92
CA ASN A 253 -19.83 7.85 -5.87
C ASN A 253 -19.60 8.90 -6.96
N ILE A 254 -18.36 8.92 -7.46
CA ILE A 254 -17.88 9.84 -8.50
C ILE A 254 -17.57 8.99 -9.72
N ILE A 255 -18.40 9.08 -10.75
CA ILE A 255 -18.35 8.18 -11.90
C ILE A 255 -17.72 8.89 -13.08
N GLU A 256 -16.50 8.52 -13.45
CA GLU A 256 -15.84 8.99 -14.66
C GLU A 256 -16.46 8.33 -15.89
N THR A 257 -16.69 9.13 -16.94
CA THR A 257 -17.05 8.64 -18.27
C THR A 257 -16.22 9.34 -19.32
N ILE A 258 -15.44 8.56 -20.08
CA ILE A 258 -14.55 9.07 -21.13
C ILE A 258 -14.61 8.18 -22.36
N LEU A 259 -14.27 8.73 -23.52
CA LEU A 259 -14.09 7.94 -24.74
C LEU A 259 -12.62 7.51 -24.83
N ILE A 260 -12.35 6.20 -24.81
CA ILE A 260 -10.99 5.63 -24.94
C ILE A 260 -10.81 4.99 -26.31
N GLY A 261 -9.57 5.00 -26.82
CA GLY A 261 -9.20 4.38 -28.09
C GLY A 261 -8.67 5.40 -29.10
N ASN A 262 -8.92 5.15 -30.38
CA ASN A 262 -8.55 6.02 -31.48
C ASN A 262 -9.76 6.27 -32.40
N ARG A 263 -9.58 7.02 -33.49
CA ARG A 263 -10.66 7.38 -34.41
C ARG A 263 -11.31 6.19 -35.12
N GLU A 264 -10.57 5.09 -35.31
CA GLU A 264 -11.04 3.90 -36.01
C GLU A 264 -11.71 2.91 -35.06
N SER A 265 -11.32 2.92 -33.78
CA SER A 265 -11.84 2.05 -32.73
C SER A 265 -11.84 2.78 -31.40
N SER A 266 -13.01 3.23 -30.96
CA SER A 266 -13.23 3.88 -29.67
C SER A 266 -14.36 3.23 -28.88
N SER A 267 -14.27 3.26 -27.55
CA SER A 267 -15.31 2.74 -26.65
C SER A 267 -15.51 3.66 -25.45
N VAL A 268 -16.75 3.71 -24.94
CA VAL A 268 -17.08 4.46 -23.73
C VAL A 268 -16.54 3.69 -22.52
N ASN A 269 -15.61 4.30 -21.80
CA ASN A 269 -15.11 3.76 -20.53
C ASN A 269 -15.86 4.44 -19.39
N VAL A 270 -16.40 3.64 -18.48
CA VAL A 270 -17.08 4.10 -17.27
C VAL A 270 -16.41 3.45 -16.08
N ARG A 271 -15.97 4.26 -15.11
CA ARG A 271 -15.37 3.76 -13.87
C ARG A 271 -15.71 4.66 -12.69
N GLU A 272 -15.72 4.09 -11.50
CA GLU A 272 -15.69 4.89 -10.29
C GLU A 272 -14.29 5.46 -10.07
N VAL A 273 -14.23 6.75 -9.70
CA VAL A 273 -12.99 7.41 -9.31
C VAL A 273 -12.77 7.16 -7.81
N PRO A 274 -11.69 6.43 -7.42
CA PRO A 274 -11.36 6.23 -6.02
C PRO A 274 -10.86 7.55 -5.44
N MET A 275 -11.74 8.24 -4.72
CA MET A 275 -11.41 9.56 -4.18
C MET A 275 -10.40 9.48 -3.04
N GLU A 276 -10.19 8.31 -2.44
CA GLU A 276 -9.19 8.02 -1.40
C GLU A 276 -7.76 8.29 -1.90
N ALA A 277 -7.54 8.21 -3.22
CA ALA A 277 -6.26 8.55 -3.85
C ALA A 277 -6.04 10.06 -4.04
N LEU A 278 -7.12 10.86 -4.04
CA LEU A 278 -7.10 12.31 -4.34
C LEU A 278 -7.34 13.17 -3.08
N TYR A 279 -8.19 12.68 -2.17
CA TYR A 279 -8.46 13.23 -0.85
C TYR A 279 -8.28 12.07 0.13
N PRO A 280 -7.09 11.88 0.72
CA PRO A 280 -6.92 10.86 1.75
C PRO A 280 -7.95 11.12 2.85
N THR A 281 -8.91 10.22 2.94
CA THR A 281 -10.08 10.34 3.79
C THR A 281 -9.63 10.30 5.24
N VAL A 282 -9.81 11.41 5.96
CA VAL A 282 -10.02 11.35 7.43
C VAL A 282 -11.45 10.86 7.61
N VAL A 283 -11.71 9.56 7.46
CA VAL A 283 -13.06 9.01 7.60
C VAL A 283 -13.30 8.42 8.99
N ALA A 284 -14.48 8.83 9.44
CA ALA A 284 -15.30 8.40 10.56
C ALA A 284 -15.22 6.91 10.93
N GLU A 285 -15.39 6.73 12.24
CA GLU A 285 -15.66 5.50 12.98
C GLU A 285 -16.37 4.41 12.16
N GLY A 286 -15.70 3.26 11.98
CA GLY A 286 -16.37 1.98 11.77
C GLY A 286 -15.84 1.06 10.67
N SER A 287 -14.99 1.52 9.75
CA SER A 287 -14.24 0.63 8.86
C SER A 287 -12.85 0.40 9.46
N HIS A 288 -12.53 -0.86 9.75
CA HIS A 288 -11.18 -1.27 10.12
C HIS A 288 -10.34 -1.45 8.85
N ASP A 289 -10.07 -0.35 8.14
CA ASP A 289 -9.06 -0.26 7.09
C ASP A 289 -7.76 0.34 7.64
N GLY A 290 -7.26 -0.31 8.70
CA GLY A 290 -5.84 -0.61 8.89
C GLY A 290 -4.83 0.52 9.18
N PHE A 291 -5.19 1.81 9.18
CA PHE A 291 -4.26 2.89 9.56
C PHE A 291 -4.45 3.41 10.99
N ASN A 292 -5.58 3.10 11.62
CA ASN A 292 -5.90 3.56 12.97
C ASN A 292 -5.74 2.41 13.97
N SER A 293 -4.66 2.43 14.76
CA SER A 293 -4.51 1.56 15.92
C SER A 293 -4.92 2.34 17.17
N SER A 294 -5.70 1.70 18.03
CA SER A 294 -6.21 2.25 19.30
C SER A 294 -5.62 1.50 20.51
N PHE A 295 -4.47 0.87 20.33
CA PHE A 295 -3.80 0.12 21.37
C PHE A 295 -3.44 1.02 22.56
N SER A 296 -3.75 0.54 23.76
CA SER A 296 -3.28 1.13 25.00
C SER A 296 -3.00 0.04 26.04
N LEU A 297 -1.86 0.16 26.71
CA LEU A 297 -1.50 -0.69 27.84
C LEU A 297 -2.54 -0.55 28.96
N SER A 298 -2.97 -1.70 29.48
CA SER A 298 -3.85 -1.72 30.66
C SER A 298 -3.10 -1.26 31.93
N PRO A 299 -3.82 -0.71 32.93
CA PRO A 299 -3.22 -0.37 34.22
C PRO A 299 -2.52 -1.57 34.90
N ALA A 300 -3.03 -2.79 34.69
CA ALA A 300 -2.41 -4.01 35.20
C ALA A 300 -1.06 -4.29 34.53
N GLN A 301 -0.98 -4.14 33.21
CA GLN A 301 0.28 -4.30 32.46
C GLN A 301 1.33 -3.26 32.88
N ILE A 302 0.92 -1.99 33.03
CA ILE A 302 1.81 -0.91 33.49
C ILE A 302 2.36 -1.21 34.90
N LYS A 303 1.49 -1.66 35.80
CA LYS A 303 1.86 -2.02 37.17
C LYS A 303 2.77 -3.25 37.24
N GLU A 304 2.45 -4.32 36.52
CA GLU A 304 3.23 -5.56 36.50
C GLU A 304 4.64 -5.34 35.93
N ALA A 305 4.75 -4.57 34.85
CA ALA A 305 6.02 -4.26 34.18
C ALA A 305 6.78 -3.06 34.80
N LYS A 306 6.22 -2.45 35.86
CA LYS A 306 6.74 -1.23 36.52
C LYS A 306 7.18 -0.17 35.52
N LEU A 307 6.27 0.26 34.66
CA LEU A 307 6.54 1.30 33.67
C LEU A 307 6.24 2.68 34.27
N SER A 308 7.09 3.66 33.97
CA SER A 308 6.74 5.07 34.15
C SER A 308 5.65 5.45 33.14
N GLU A 309 5.01 6.60 33.37
CA GLU A 309 4.06 7.17 32.41
C GLU A 309 4.72 7.43 31.05
N THR A 310 5.97 7.94 31.04
CA THR A 310 6.75 8.18 29.83
C THR A 310 6.99 6.89 29.04
N VAL A 311 7.49 5.83 29.69
CA VAL A 311 7.76 4.55 29.01
C VAL A 311 6.46 3.89 28.54
N ALA A 312 5.39 3.94 29.33
CA ALA A 312 4.09 3.41 28.94
C ALA A 312 3.53 4.13 27.70
N SER A 313 3.61 5.47 27.68
CA SER A 313 3.21 6.29 26.53
C SER A 313 4.03 5.96 25.29
N SER A 314 5.36 5.88 25.41
CA SER A 314 6.24 5.49 24.31
C SER A 314 5.92 4.10 23.78
N VAL A 315 5.67 3.10 24.64
CA VAL A 315 5.28 1.76 24.21
C VAL A 315 3.95 1.78 23.46
N ASN A 316 2.95 2.53 23.95
CA ASN A 316 1.69 2.70 23.24
C ASN A 316 1.91 3.29 21.85
N THR A 317 2.67 4.37 21.72
CA THR A 317 2.98 5.00 20.43
C THR A 317 3.65 4.03 19.47
N VAL A 318 4.67 3.29 19.93
CA VAL A 318 5.40 2.33 19.10
C VAL A 318 4.49 1.18 18.63
N VAL A 319 3.66 0.63 19.52
CA VAL A 319 2.74 -0.47 19.15
C VAL A 319 1.67 0.03 18.18
N ASN A 320 1.10 1.22 18.41
CA ASN A 320 0.11 1.80 17.49
C ASN A 320 0.70 2.02 16.09
N PHE A 321 1.93 2.55 16.02
CA PHE A 321 2.65 2.72 14.76
C PHE A 321 2.98 1.37 14.09
N HIS A 322 3.40 0.37 14.86
CA HIS A 322 3.69 -0.95 14.31
C HIS A 322 2.41 -1.59 13.73
N GLN A 323 1.30 -1.54 14.45
CA GLN A 323 0.03 -2.11 14.00
C GLN A 323 -0.53 -1.37 12.78
N SER A 324 -0.39 -0.04 12.69
CA SER A 324 -0.80 0.71 11.49
C SER A 324 0.02 0.37 10.24
N SER A 325 1.19 -0.28 10.41
CA SER A 325 2.01 -0.78 9.31
C SER A 325 1.61 -2.17 8.81
N LEU A 326 0.72 -2.90 9.49
CA LEU A 326 0.33 -4.28 9.15
C LEU A 326 -0.75 -4.36 8.07
N ALA A 327 -0.40 -4.84 6.88
CA ALA A 327 -1.33 -5.07 5.78
C ALA A 327 -2.45 -6.03 6.24
N ASN A 328 -3.69 -5.73 5.85
CA ASN A 328 -4.88 -6.50 6.26
C ASN A 328 -5.06 -6.66 7.79
N GLY A 329 -4.51 -5.75 8.60
CA GLY A 329 -4.58 -5.86 10.06
C GLY A 329 -3.62 -6.89 10.67
N GLY A 330 -2.74 -7.49 9.86
CA GLY A 330 -1.72 -8.44 10.29
C GLY A 330 -2.17 -9.90 10.31
N PRO A 331 -1.27 -10.83 10.65
CA PRO A 331 -1.51 -12.26 10.49
C PRO A 331 -2.72 -12.82 11.26
N LYS A 332 -3.10 -12.19 12.39
CA LYS A 332 -4.28 -12.60 13.18
C LYS A 332 -5.62 -12.24 12.52
N GLN A 333 -5.61 -11.31 11.56
CA GLN A 333 -6.82 -10.79 10.89
C GLN A 333 -6.83 -11.12 9.39
N ASP A 334 -5.71 -11.62 8.84
CA ASP A 334 -5.59 -12.00 7.44
C ASP A 334 -5.74 -13.51 7.28
N ASP A 335 -6.84 -13.92 6.65
CA ASP A 335 -7.19 -15.33 6.37
C ASP A 335 -6.12 -16.10 5.61
N PHE A 336 -5.18 -15.42 4.96
CA PHE A 336 -4.04 -16.06 4.33
C PHE A 336 -3.26 -16.94 5.33
N TYR A 337 -3.04 -16.47 6.55
CA TYR A 337 -2.24 -17.16 7.57
C TYR A 337 -2.97 -18.32 8.27
N ASN A 338 -4.28 -18.46 8.05
CA ASN A 338 -5.01 -19.63 8.53
C ASN A 338 -4.48 -20.90 7.86
N LEU A 339 -4.04 -21.84 8.69
CA LEU A 339 -3.50 -23.11 8.25
C LEU A 339 -4.57 -23.99 7.62
N PRO A 340 -4.29 -24.63 6.47
CA PRO A 340 -5.12 -25.72 5.98
C PRO A 340 -4.94 -26.98 6.86
N ASP A 341 -5.82 -27.96 6.65
CA ASP A 341 -5.71 -29.28 7.28
C ASP A 341 -4.31 -29.89 7.07
N ARG A 342 -3.82 -30.58 8.09
CA ARG A 342 -2.47 -31.16 8.06
C ARG A 342 -2.38 -32.24 6.97
N PRO A 343 -1.48 -32.11 5.98
CA PRO A 343 -1.26 -33.16 4.98
C PRO A 343 -0.80 -34.47 5.63
N ALA A 344 -1.30 -35.61 5.13
CA ALA A 344 -0.93 -36.93 5.65
C ALA A 344 0.57 -37.24 5.50
N ASN A 345 1.17 -36.86 4.36
CA ASN A 345 2.59 -37.07 4.05
C ASN A 345 3.36 -35.74 4.06
N LEU A 346 3.27 -35.02 5.17
CA LEU A 346 3.91 -33.72 5.33
C LEU A 346 5.45 -33.84 5.27
N ARG A 347 6.08 -33.08 4.37
CA ARG A 347 7.55 -32.96 4.29
C ARG A 347 8.00 -31.49 4.31
N PRO A 348 9.22 -31.17 4.80
CA PRO A 348 9.80 -29.84 4.60
C PRO A 348 9.90 -29.50 3.09
N GLY A 349 9.77 -28.21 2.76
CA GLY A 349 9.74 -27.69 1.39
C GLY A 349 8.38 -27.84 0.69
N GLN A 350 7.42 -28.53 1.30
CA GLN A 350 6.08 -28.70 0.73
C GLN A 350 5.26 -27.42 0.84
N VAL A 351 4.64 -27.02 -0.27
CA VAL A 351 3.65 -25.94 -0.31
C VAL A 351 2.38 -26.40 0.40
N LEU A 352 1.90 -25.59 1.34
CA LEU A 352 0.67 -25.81 2.10
C LEU A 352 -0.50 -25.00 1.53
N LYS A 353 -0.24 -23.75 1.15
CA LYS A 353 -1.24 -22.81 0.64
C LYS A 353 -0.57 -21.81 -0.28
N VAL A 354 -1.26 -21.41 -1.35
CA VAL A 354 -0.79 -20.40 -2.31
C VAL A 354 -1.84 -19.33 -2.44
N GLN A 355 -1.42 -18.07 -2.27
CA GLN A 355 -2.13 -16.91 -2.78
C GLN A 355 -1.37 -16.43 -4.01
N GLU A 356 -1.88 -16.80 -5.18
CA GLU A 356 -1.18 -16.57 -6.45
C GLU A 356 -1.07 -15.08 -6.79
N VAL A 357 -2.10 -14.29 -6.49
CA VAL A 357 -2.09 -12.83 -6.63
C VAL A 357 -2.65 -12.21 -5.36
N THR A 358 -1.85 -11.38 -4.71
CA THR A 358 -2.24 -10.61 -3.53
C THR A 358 -2.77 -9.25 -3.96
N ASN A 359 -3.89 -8.81 -3.37
CA ASN A 359 -4.40 -7.46 -3.56
C ASN A 359 -3.32 -6.45 -3.12
N PRO A 360 -2.85 -5.55 -4.00
CA PRO A 360 -1.79 -4.61 -3.65
C PRO A 360 -2.28 -3.43 -2.80
N ALA A 361 -3.59 -3.16 -2.72
CA ALA A 361 -4.12 -1.97 -2.03
C ALA A 361 -3.67 -1.83 -0.55
N PRO A 362 -3.54 -2.91 0.24
CA PRO A 362 -3.04 -2.86 1.61
C PRO A 362 -1.52 -2.80 1.74
N PHE A 363 -0.77 -2.75 0.63
CA PHE A 363 0.70 -2.76 0.59
C PHE A 363 1.25 -1.49 -0.07
N SER A 364 2.47 -1.13 0.27
CA SER A 364 3.22 -0.01 -0.31
C SER A 364 4.18 -0.50 -1.39
N ASN A 365 3.67 -1.31 -2.33
CA ASN A 365 4.45 -1.89 -3.40
C ASN A 365 4.83 -0.86 -4.47
N ALA A 366 5.99 -1.03 -5.11
CA ALA A 366 6.37 -0.19 -6.25
C ALA A 366 5.39 -0.42 -7.43
N PRO A 367 4.95 0.64 -8.13
CA PRO A 367 4.14 0.49 -9.34
C PRO A 367 4.78 -0.50 -10.33
N GLY A 368 3.97 -1.40 -10.89
CA GLY A 368 4.43 -2.46 -11.80
C GLY A 368 4.89 -3.75 -11.11
N SER A 369 5.11 -3.77 -9.81
CA SER A 369 5.35 -5.03 -9.08
C SER A 369 4.05 -5.76 -8.73
N SER A 370 4.10 -7.08 -8.63
CA SER A 370 2.99 -7.92 -8.14
C SER A 370 3.45 -8.77 -6.97
N LEU A 371 2.53 -9.16 -6.09
CA LEU A 371 2.86 -9.91 -4.88
C LEU A 371 2.10 -11.24 -4.88
N SER A 372 2.78 -12.32 -4.52
CA SER A 372 2.18 -13.60 -4.13
C SER A 372 2.61 -13.93 -2.71
N ARG A 373 1.86 -14.81 -2.06
CA ARG A 373 2.24 -15.34 -0.74
C ARG A 373 2.05 -16.85 -0.71
N ILE A 374 2.93 -17.54 0.02
CA ILE A 374 2.85 -19.00 0.21
C ILE A 374 2.97 -19.36 1.70
N LEU A 375 2.21 -20.37 2.11
CA LEU A 375 2.50 -21.13 3.32
C LEU A 375 3.24 -22.40 2.90
N TYR A 376 4.30 -22.75 3.62
CA TYR A 376 5.11 -23.94 3.33
C TYR A 376 5.51 -24.63 4.63
N ALA A 377 5.89 -25.90 4.52
CA ALA A 377 6.41 -26.67 5.63
C ALA A 377 7.94 -26.52 5.74
N THR A 378 8.43 -26.31 6.96
CA THR A 378 9.85 -26.26 7.32
C THR A 378 10.09 -27.12 8.56
N ARG A 379 11.30 -27.08 9.14
CA ARG A 379 11.67 -27.85 10.33
C ARG A 379 12.33 -26.95 11.37
N ASN A 380 11.85 -27.02 12.61
CA ASN A 380 12.50 -26.33 13.72
C ASN A 380 13.78 -27.06 14.17
N PHE A 381 14.52 -26.44 15.09
CA PHE A 381 15.77 -27.02 15.61
C PHE A 381 15.59 -28.39 16.27
N ASN A 382 14.42 -28.63 16.88
CA ASN A 382 14.10 -29.89 17.58
C ASN A 382 13.69 -31.01 16.60
N GLY A 383 13.63 -30.72 15.30
CA GLY A 383 13.29 -31.69 14.28
C GLY A 383 11.80 -31.79 13.97
N THR A 384 10.93 -30.97 14.55
CA THR A 384 9.49 -30.99 14.25
C THR A 384 9.21 -30.28 12.93
N ILE A 385 8.42 -30.91 12.05
CA ILE A 385 7.94 -30.27 10.83
C ILE A 385 6.79 -29.32 11.18
N ILE A 386 6.96 -28.04 10.84
CA ILE A 386 6.10 -26.92 11.22
C ILE A 386 5.81 -26.04 10.00
N PRO A 387 4.72 -25.27 9.98
CA PRO A 387 4.45 -24.30 8.94
C PRO A 387 5.27 -23.02 9.10
N ALA A 388 5.53 -22.35 7.98
CA ALA A 388 6.03 -21.00 7.88
C ALA A 388 5.41 -20.30 6.66
N SER A 389 5.54 -18.97 6.58
CA SER A 389 5.05 -18.16 5.47
C SER A 389 6.20 -17.48 4.72
N ALA A 390 5.96 -17.14 3.47
CA ALA A 390 6.86 -16.36 2.62
C ALA A 390 6.06 -15.52 1.63
N TYR A 391 6.65 -14.42 1.16
CA TYR A 391 6.15 -13.69 0.00
C TYR A 391 7.05 -13.86 -1.22
N ILE A 392 6.44 -13.70 -2.39
CA ILE A 392 7.14 -13.59 -3.67
C ILE A 392 6.77 -12.25 -4.29
N LEU A 393 7.76 -11.39 -4.46
CA LEU A 393 7.60 -10.11 -5.15
C LEU A 393 8.05 -10.26 -6.60
N TRP A 394 7.15 -9.98 -7.52
CA TRP A 394 7.34 -10.17 -8.95
C TRP A 394 7.72 -8.86 -9.63
N PRO A 395 8.72 -8.89 -10.53
CA PRO A 395 9.00 -7.77 -11.41
C PRO A 395 7.91 -7.66 -12.49
N PHE A 396 7.65 -6.44 -12.98
CA PHE A 396 6.82 -6.26 -14.16
C PHE A 396 7.47 -6.92 -15.39
N LEU A 397 8.77 -6.69 -15.55
CA LEU A 397 9.59 -7.19 -16.65
C LEU A 397 10.73 -8.03 -16.07
N PRO A 398 10.67 -9.36 -16.20
CA PRO A 398 11.74 -10.23 -15.73
C PRO A 398 13.06 -9.93 -16.43
N ARG A 399 14.14 -9.81 -15.66
CA ARG A 399 15.49 -9.63 -16.16
C ARG A 399 15.92 -10.85 -16.97
N GLN A 400 16.56 -10.61 -18.10
CA GLN A 400 17.01 -11.65 -19.01
C GLN A 400 18.53 -11.72 -19.05
N PHE A 401 19.05 -12.95 -19.03
CA PHE A 401 20.48 -13.24 -19.13
C PHE A 401 20.69 -14.21 -20.29
N ASN A 402 21.51 -13.82 -21.28
CA ASN A 402 21.71 -14.50 -22.57
C ASN A 402 20.48 -14.47 -23.52
N SER A 403 20.70 -14.79 -24.81
CA SER A 403 19.71 -14.68 -25.90
C SER A 403 18.61 -15.76 -25.92
N ASN A 404 18.67 -16.76 -25.04
CA ASN A 404 17.65 -17.80 -24.89
C ASN A 404 16.91 -17.59 -23.56
N SER A 405 15.94 -16.69 -23.54
CA SER A 405 15.04 -16.53 -22.40
C SER A 405 13.79 -17.39 -22.57
N ASP A 406 13.53 -18.28 -21.62
CA ASP A 406 12.28 -19.03 -21.52
C ASP A 406 11.13 -18.21 -20.92
N GLY A 407 11.33 -16.89 -20.79
CA GLY A 407 10.36 -15.94 -20.22
C GLY A 407 10.27 -15.97 -18.69
N LYS A 408 11.08 -16.79 -18.00
CA LYS A 408 11.02 -16.94 -16.54
C LYS A 408 11.94 -15.97 -15.82
N ALA A 409 11.54 -15.57 -14.62
CA ALA A 409 12.30 -14.64 -13.79
C ALA A 409 13.44 -15.35 -13.05
N PRO A 410 14.66 -14.79 -13.06
CA PRO A 410 15.71 -15.15 -12.11
C PRO A 410 15.29 -14.72 -10.70
N ALA A 411 15.63 -15.53 -9.70
CA ALA A 411 15.17 -15.29 -8.34
C ALA A 411 16.30 -14.79 -7.41
N VAL A 412 15.96 -13.91 -6.48
CA VAL A 412 16.83 -13.57 -5.35
C VAL A 412 16.10 -13.90 -4.07
N LEU A 413 16.74 -14.75 -3.27
CA LEU A 413 16.23 -15.20 -1.99
C LEU A 413 16.67 -14.23 -0.90
N TRP A 414 15.72 -13.49 -0.33
CA TRP A 414 15.96 -12.43 0.65
C TRP A 414 15.85 -12.95 2.08
N ALA A 415 17.00 -13.20 2.71
CA ALA A 415 17.09 -13.48 4.13
C ALA A 415 17.05 -12.16 4.92
N HIS A 416 15.86 -11.73 5.35
CA HIS A 416 15.70 -10.46 6.05
C HIS A 416 16.40 -10.44 7.42
N GLY A 417 16.83 -9.24 7.83
CA GLY A 417 17.33 -8.97 9.18
C GLY A 417 16.23 -9.03 10.25
N THR A 418 16.45 -8.40 11.39
CA THR A 418 15.48 -8.43 12.49
C THR A 418 14.23 -7.61 12.15
N SER A 419 13.11 -8.28 11.89
CA SER A 419 11.78 -7.66 11.77
C SER A 419 11.04 -7.62 13.12
N GLY A 420 11.34 -8.58 13.99
CA GLY A 420 10.79 -8.71 15.35
C GLY A 420 10.84 -10.15 15.83
N PHE A 421 9.99 -10.48 16.81
CA PHE A 421 10.09 -11.75 17.57
C PHE A 421 8.80 -12.57 17.63
N PHE A 422 7.67 -11.99 17.22
CA PHE A 422 6.34 -12.57 17.35
C PHE A 422 5.57 -12.48 16.04
N ILE A 423 4.41 -13.12 16.00
CA ILE A 423 3.59 -13.31 14.79
C ILE A 423 3.45 -12.06 13.90
N ASP A 424 3.16 -10.90 14.49
CA ASP A 424 2.94 -9.63 13.78
C ASP A 424 4.24 -9.01 13.19
N SER A 425 5.38 -9.69 13.31
CA SER A 425 6.66 -9.26 12.74
C SER A 425 7.02 -9.98 11.43
N ALA A 426 6.05 -10.65 10.79
CA ALA A 426 6.24 -11.29 9.49
C ALA A 426 6.37 -10.25 8.37
N PRO A 427 7.49 -10.19 7.63
CA PRO A 427 7.64 -9.37 6.43
C PRO A 427 6.43 -9.39 5.48
N SER A 428 5.85 -10.56 5.20
CA SER A 428 4.71 -10.72 4.28
C SER A 428 3.37 -10.16 4.80
N SER A 429 3.34 -9.69 6.04
CA SER A 429 2.22 -8.96 6.65
C SER A 429 2.46 -7.46 6.77
N HIS A 430 3.65 -6.97 6.46
CA HIS A 430 3.95 -5.54 6.53
C HIS A 430 3.66 -4.83 5.21
N ARG A 431 3.09 -3.62 5.28
CA ARG A 431 2.85 -2.75 4.11
C ARG A 431 4.07 -2.59 3.23
N GLY A 432 5.23 -2.33 3.84
CA GLY A 432 6.52 -2.18 3.16
C GLY A 432 7.34 -3.46 3.02
N LEU A 433 6.74 -4.63 3.26
CA LEU A 433 7.39 -5.96 3.18
C LEU A 433 8.66 -6.13 4.03
N CYS A 434 8.83 -5.26 5.04
CA CYS A 434 10.08 -4.99 5.76
C CYS A 434 11.25 -4.59 4.85
N TYR A 435 12.06 -3.61 5.29
CA TYR A 435 13.15 -2.99 4.51
C TYR A 435 12.70 -2.11 3.33
N ASP A 436 11.40 -1.87 3.12
CA ASP A 436 10.87 -0.93 2.12
C ASP A 436 11.64 -1.00 0.78
N ASN A 437 12.12 0.15 0.28
CA ASN A 437 12.86 0.27 -0.98
C ASN A 437 14.35 -0.11 -0.88
N VAL A 438 14.78 -0.76 0.20
CA VAL A 438 16.19 -1.02 0.46
C VAL A 438 16.69 -2.25 -0.29
N VAL A 439 15.97 -3.39 -0.22
CA VAL A 439 16.36 -4.65 -0.90
C VAL A 439 15.24 -5.24 -1.75
N PRO A 440 14.08 -5.65 -1.21
CA PRO A 440 13.13 -6.47 -1.99
C PRO A 440 12.56 -5.69 -3.17
N LEU A 441 12.09 -4.47 -2.92
CA LEU A 441 11.57 -3.59 -3.97
C LEU A 441 12.67 -3.20 -4.97
N ALA A 442 13.90 -2.95 -4.51
CA ALA A 442 15.02 -2.61 -5.40
C ALA A 442 15.36 -3.78 -6.34
N LEU A 443 15.39 -5.01 -5.84
CA LEU A 443 15.62 -6.21 -6.66
C LEU A 443 14.49 -6.45 -7.67
N ALA A 444 13.23 -6.28 -7.25
CA ALA A 444 12.08 -6.42 -8.15
C ALA A 444 12.06 -5.35 -9.25
N GLN A 445 12.45 -4.12 -8.94
CA GLN A 445 12.59 -3.05 -9.94
C GLN A 445 13.73 -3.33 -10.93
N GLU A 446 14.77 -4.05 -10.49
CA GLU A 446 15.86 -4.54 -11.35
C GLU A 446 15.52 -5.84 -12.10
N GLY A 447 14.26 -6.30 -12.05
CA GLY A 447 13.77 -7.43 -12.85
C GLY A 447 13.98 -8.81 -12.22
N TYR A 448 14.38 -8.91 -10.95
CA TYR A 448 14.47 -10.19 -10.24
C TYR A 448 13.15 -10.51 -9.52
N ALA A 449 12.72 -11.77 -9.54
CA ALA A 449 11.72 -12.23 -8.57
C ALA A 449 12.37 -12.31 -7.19
N VAL A 450 11.71 -11.79 -6.15
CA VAL A 450 12.24 -11.87 -4.78
C VAL A 450 11.43 -12.86 -3.98
N VAL A 451 12.08 -13.92 -3.50
CA VAL A 451 11.47 -14.87 -2.56
C VAL A 451 11.94 -14.49 -1.16
N ALA A 452 11.03 -14.22 -0.24
CA ALA A 452 11.37 -13.75 1.10
C ALA A 452 10.60 -14.57 2.16
N PRO A 453 11.27 -15.48 2.90
CA PRO A 453 10.66 -16.15 4.04
C PRO A 453 10.34 -15.14 5.15
N ASP A 454 9.29 -15.40 5.92
CA ASP A 454 9.07 -14.71 7.18
C ASP A 454 9.87 -15.32 8.34
N TYR A 455 10.39 -16.53 8.15
CA TYR A 455 10.89 -17.46 9.18
C TYR A 455 9.79 -18.05 10.07
N ALA A 456 10.01 -19.28 10.53
CA ALA A 456 9.08 -19.96 11.42
C ALA A 456 8.81 -19.15 12.70
N GLY A 457 7.54 -19.13 13.13
CA GLY A 457 7.06 -18.38 14.28
C GLY A 457 6.74 -16.91 14.01
N LEU A 458 7.03 -16.42 12.80
CA LEU A 458 6.53 -15.15 12.29
C LEU A 458 5.42 -15.45 11.27
N GLY A 459 4.31 -14.71 11.33
CA GLY A 459 3.14 -14.93 10.46
C GLY A 459 2.28 -16.12 10.89
N VAL A 460 2.90 -17.27 11.15
CA VAL A 460 2.25 -18.45 11.72
C VAL A 460 2.94 -18.86 13.01
N ASP A 461 2.26 -18.68 14.14
CA ASP A 461 2.78 -18.96 15.48
C ASP A 461 2.10 -20.16 16.17
N LYS A 462 1.24 -20.88 15.45
CA LYS A 462 0.55 -22.08 15.92
C LYS A 462 0.75 -23.26 14.99
N ALA A 463 0.99 -24.43 15.56
CA ALA A 463 0.99 -25.69 14.81
C ALA A 463 -0.43 -26.27 14.73
N TRP A 464 -0.61 -27.33 13.92
CA TRP A 464 -1.91 -28.02 13.75
C TRP A 464 -2.51 -28.59 15.05
N ASP A 465 -1.68 -28.87 16.06
CA ASP A 465 -2.13 -29.35 17.37
C ASP A 465 -2.39 -28.21 18.38
N GLY A 466 -2.29 -26.95 17.94
CA GLY A 466 -2.48 -25.76 18.76
C GLY A 466 -1.26 -25.33 19.59
N SER A 467 -0.14 -26.06 19.50
CA SER A 467 1.10 -25.70 20.18
C SER A 467 1.73 -24.42 19.61
N ASP A 468 2.43 -23.66 20.46
CA ASP A 468 3.15 -22.45 20.06
C ASP A 468 4.35 -22.81 19.15
N ILE A 469 4.51 -22.06 18.07
CA ILE A 469 5.71 -22.05 17.22
C ILE A 469 6.51 -20.78 17.54
N PRO A 470 7.51 -20.85 18.43
CA PRO A 470 8.34 -19.70 18.76
C PRO A 470 9.32 -19.40 17.62
N HIS A 471 9.55 -18.13 17.36
CA HIS A 471 10.60 -17.71 16.45
C HIS A 471 11.98 -17.98 17.07
N GLN A 472 12.74 -18.90 16.46
CA GLN A 472 14.07 -19.32 16.94
C GLN A 472 15.16 -18.30 16.54
N TYR A 473 15.02 -17.09 17.08
CA TYR A 473 15.88 -15.94 16.81
C TYR A 473 17.37 -16.25 17.04
N PHE A 474 18.22 -15.86 16.08
CA PHE A 474 19.67 -16.16 16.00
C PHE A 474 20.08 -17.64 15.90
N VAL A 475 19.14 -18.57 15.73
CA VAL A 475 19.50 -19.95 15.36
C VAL A 475 19.69 -20.01 13.85
N THR A 476 20.93 -19.77 13.41
CA THR A 476 21.27 -19.66 11.98
C THR A 476 20.88 -20.90 11.14
N PRO A 477 21.11 -22.15 11.58
CA PRO A 477 20.74 -23.34 10.80
C PRO A 477 19.24 -23.48 10.51
N THR A 478 18.37 -23.01 11.39
CA THR A 478 16.91 -23.07 11.16
C THR A 478 16.47 -21.92 10.24
N GLY A 479 16.98 -20.71 10.45
CA GLY A 479 16.73 -19.60 9.51
C GLY A 479 17.23 -19.90 8.09
N ALA A 480 18.38 -20.56 7.96
CA ALA A 480 18.92 -21.01 6.67
C ALA A 480 17.99 -22.02 5.98
N GLN A 481 17.39 -22.94 6.74
CA GLN A 481 16.42 -23.89 6.20
C GLN A 481 15.09 -23.26 5.83
N ASP A 482 14.55 -22.37 6.67
CA ASP A 482 13.34 -21.61 6.33
C ASP A 482 13.54 -20.89 4.99
N THR A 483 14.72 -20.29 4.81
CA THR A 483 15.12 -19.63 3.57
C THR A 483 15.15 -20.60 2.38
N LEU A 484 15.86 -21.73 2.50
CA LEU A 484 15.99 -22.70 1.39
C LEU A 484 14.68 -23.43 1.08
N PHE A 485 13.89 -23.81 2.09
CA PHE A 485 12.59 -24.44 1.90
C PHE A 485 11.54 -23.47 1.36
N ALA A 486 11.62 -22.16 1.67
CA ALA A 486 10.80 -21.16 0.99
C ALA A 486 11.12 -21.09 -0.51
N MET A 487 12.39 -21.18 -0.89
CA MET A 487 12.79 -21.25 -2.30
C MET A 487 12.29 -22.53 -2.99
N GLU A 488 12.42 -23.70 -2.34
CA GLU A 488 11.88 -24.96 -2.85
C GLU A 488 10.36 -24.87 -3.05
N ALA A 489 9.65 -24.33 -2.06
CA ALA A 489 8.21 -24.15 -2.11
C ALA A 489 7.79 -23.15 -3.21
N ALA A 490 8.52 -22.05 -3.38
CA ALA A 490 8.28 -21.08 -4.44
C ALA A 490 8.50 -21.70 -5.83
N LEU A 491 9.54 -22.52 -6.02
CA LEU A 491 9.75 -23.27 -7.26
C LEU A 491 8.62 -24.28 -7.50
N GLY A 492 8.16 -24.96 -6.45
CA GLY A 492 7.03 -25.89 -6.54
C GLY A 492 5.73 -25.19 -6.95
N ALA A 493 5.45 -24.01 -6.40
CA ALA A 493 4.23 -23.25 -6.68
C ALA A 493 4.28 -22.48 -8.01
N PHE A 494 5.46 -22.02 -8.45
CA PHE A 494 5.62 -21.07 -9.55
C PHE A 494 6.70 -21.48 -10.56
N SER A 495 6.87 -22.78 -10.81
CA SER A 495 7.85 -23.34 -11.76
C SER A 495 7.72 -22.84 -13.21
N ASN A 496 6.54 -22.35 -13.59
CA ASN A 496 6.27 -21.71 -14.87
C ASN A 496 6.73 -20.25 -14.94
N ARG A 497 6.99 -19.59 -13.80
CA ARG A 497 7.41 -18.19 -13.70
C ARG A 497 8.85 -18.02 -13.20
N LEU A 498 9.39 -18.98 -12.46
CA LEU A 498 10.76 -18.94 -11.93
C LEU A 498 11.72 -19.79 -12.76
N SER A 499 12.90 -19.25 -13.08
CA SER A 499 13.89 -19.92 -13.93
C SER A 499 14.64 -21.06 -13.22
N GLY A 500 14.55 -21.13 -11.89
CA GLY A 500 15.33 -22.05 -11.07
C GLY A 500 16.75 -21.55 -10.74
N LYS A 501 17.31 -20.58 -11.49
CA LYS A 501 18.56 -19.90 -11.11
C LYS A 501 18.28 -18.88 -10.00
N PHE A 502 19.05 -18.91 -8.93
CA PHE A 502 18.89 -17.98 -7.81
C PHE A 502 20.17 -17.63 -7.06
N ALA A 503 20.17 -16.44 -6.45
CA ALA A 503 21.17 -16.01 -5.48
C ALA A 503 20.53 -15.77 -4.11
N ILE A 504 21.34 -15.67 -3.06
CA ILE A 504 20.88 -15.36 -1.70
C ILE A 504 21.46 -14.02 -1.28
N ILE A 505 20.65 -13.14 -0.68
CA ILE A 505 21.14 -11.92 -0.04
C ILE A 505 20.54 -11.79 1.35
N GLY A 506 21.32 -11.30 2.30
CA GLY A 506 20.83 -11.03 3.65
C GLY A 506 21.59 -9.93 4.36
N HIS A 507 20.94 -9.34 5.38
CA HIS A 507 21.50 -8.26 6.20
C HIS A 507 21.35 -8.51 7.69
N SER A 508 22.33 -8.09 8.50
CA SER A 508 22.30 -8.25 9.96
C SER A 508 22.16 -9.73 10.33
N ARG A 509 21.16 -10.10 11.14
CA ARG A 509 20.76 -11.50 11.35
C ARG A 509 20.59 -12.26 10.03
N GLY A 510 19.93 -11.64 9.07
CA GLY A 510 19.70 -12.18 7.74
C GLY A 510 20.99 -12.41 6.96
N GLY A 511 22.04 -11.62 7.21
CA GLY A 511 23.36 -11.82 6.62
C GLY A 511 24.02 -13.09 7.16
N GLY A 512 23.91 -13.32 8.47
CA GLY A 512 24.32 -14.59 9.09
C GLY A 512 23.53 -15.78 8.53
N ILE A 513 22.20 -15.63 8.36
CA ILE A 513 21.34 -16.64 7.74
C ILE A 513 21.73 -16.92 6.29
N ALA A 514 22.02 -15.89 5.49
CA ALA A 514 22.44 -16.04 4.10
C ALA A 514 23.78 -16.81 4.00
N TRP A 515 24.75 -16.50 4.87
CA TRP A 515 25.99 -17.27 4.98
C TRP A 515 25.71 -18.71 5.41
N GLY A 516 24.89 -18.92 6.45
CA GLY A 516 24.50 -20.26 6.90
C GLY A 516 23.75 -21.08 5.84
N ALA A 517 22.98 -20.44 4.97
CA ALA A 517 22.35 -21.09 3.83
C ALA A 517 23.38 -21.58 2.80
N ALA A 518 24.46 -20.83 2.57
CA ALA A 518 25.59 -21.30 1.76
C ALA A 518 26.31 -22.51 2.40
N GLU A 519 26.46 -22.52 3.72
CA GLU A 519 27.00 -23.69 4.46
C GLU A 519 26.07 -24.91 4.37
N ALA A 520 24.75 -24.72 4.43
CA ALA A 520 23.75 -25.79 4.30
C ALA A 520 23.71 -26.35 2.87
N LEU A 521 23.83 -25.49 1.85
CA LEU A 521 23.91 -25.86 0.45
C LEU A 521 25.15 -26.69 0.14
N ASP A 522 26.32 -26.32 0.68
CA ASP A 522 27.55 -27.11 0.52
C ASP A 522 27.42 -28.52 1.08
N LYS A 523 26.81 -28.63 2.27
CA LYS A 523 26.53 -29.92 2.91
C LYS A 523 25.46 -30.73 2.17
N GLY A 524 24.60 -30.06 1.39
CA GLY A 524 23.43 -30.64 0.72
C GLY A 524 22.36 -31.16 1.68
N LYS A 525 22.42 -30.81 2.98
CA LYS A 525 21.60 -31.42 4.05
C LYS A 525 20.89 -30.39 4.92
N ASP A 526 19.71 -30.77 5.43
CA ASP A 526 18.94 -30.02 6.45
C ASP A 526 19.43 -30.33 7.89
N THR A 527 18.81 -29.74 8.94
CA THR A 527 19.21 -30.02 10.34
C THR A 527 18.94 -31.45 10.79
N SER A 528 18.07 -32.19 10.09
CA SER A 528 17.87 -33.62 10.37
C SER A 528 18.95 -34.51 9.74
N GLY A 529 19.80 -33.94 8.87
CA GLY A 529 20.78 -34.68 8.08
C GLY A 529 20.23 -35.25 6.78
N SER A 530 18.97 -34.94 6.43
CA SER A 530 18.33 -35.37 5.19
C SER A 530 18.88 -34.58 4.00
N THR A 531 19.08 -35.21 2.85
CA THR A 531 19.66 -34.59 1.63
C THR A 531 18.68 -33.66 0.91
N ALA A 532 18.18 -32.63 1.60
CA ALA A 532 17.11 -31.77 1.13
C ALA A 532 17.55 -30.73 0.07
N PHE A 533 18.83 -30.33 0.06
CA PHE A 533 19.27 -29.15 -0.69
C PHE A 533 20.13 -29.43 -1.93
N VAL A 534 20.34 -30.71 -2.25
CA VAL A 534 21.14 -31.15 -3.41
C VAL A 534 20.55 -30.62 -4.73
N GLU A 535 19.22 -30.62 -4.86
CA GLU A 535 18.57 -30.12 -6.08
C GLU A 535 18.60 -28.59 -6.17
N LEU A 536 18.40 -27.87 -5.06
CA LEU A 536 18.53 -26.42 -5.02
C LEU A 536 19.95 -25.95 -5.39
N LEU A 537 20.98 -26.69 -4.98
CA LEU A 537 22.38 -26.36 -5.28
C LEU A 537 22.64 -26.21 -6.80
N LYS A 538 21.89 -26.91 -7.66
CA LYS A 538 22.06 -26.83 -9.13
C LYS A 538 21.69 -25.44 -9.70
N GLY A 539 20.77 -24.73 -9.04
CA GLY A 539 20.32 -23.39 -9.44
C GLY A 539 21.02 -22.25 -8.70
N TYR A 540 21.81 -22.56 -7.68
CA TYR A 540 22.46 -21.56 -6.83
C TYR A 540 23.64 -20.88 -7.56
N VAL A 541 23.66 -19.55 -7.57
CA VAL A 541 24.72 -18.76 -8.24
C VAL A 541 25.62 -17.95 -7.29
N GLY A 542 25.26 -17.85 -6.00
CA GLY A 542 26.08 -17.15 -5.01
C GLY A 542 25.31 -16.52 -3.86
N THR A 543 26.04 -16.07 -2.84
CA THR A 543 25.50 -15.42 -1.62
C THR A 543 26.12 -14.05 -1.38
N ILE A 544 25.29 -13.09 -0.97
CA ILE A 544 25.68 -11.77 -0.47
C ILE A 544 25.28 -11.68 1.01
N SER A 545 26.23 -11.33 1.86
CA SER A 545 26.09 -11.29 3.31
C SER A 545 26.53 -9.92 3.83
N VAL A 546 25.56 -9.05 4.12
CA VAL A 546 25.80 -7.65 4.52
C VAL A 546 25.70 -7.50 6.04
N ALA A 547 26.71 -6.92 6.67
CA ALA A 547 26.81 -6.73 8.12
C ALA A 547 26.38 -7.98 8.92
N PRO A 548 26.89 -9.18 8.61
CA PRO A 548 26.34 -10.42 9.13
C PRO A 548 26.57 -10.58 10.63
N VAL A 549 25.55 -11.06 11.33
CA VAL A 549 25.74 -11.65 12.66
C VAL A 549 26.52 -12.95 12.50
N THR A 550 27.83 -12.91 12.69
CA THR A 550 28.68 -14.12 12.63
C THR A 550 28.84 -14.80 13.98
N LYS A 551 28.57 -14.08 15.08
CA LYS A 551 28.51 -14.58 16.45
C LYS A 551 27.35 -13.93 17.19
N PRO A 552 26.28 -14.67 17.53
CA PRO A 552 25.11 -14.10 18.19
C PRO A 552 25.41 -13.27 19.44
N LEU A 553 26.28 -13.73 20.33
CA LEU A 553 26.56 -13.07 21.61
C LEU A 553 27.58 -11.93 21.50
N SER A 554 28.17 -11.68 20.32
CA SER A 554 29.01 -10.49 20.11
C SER A 554 28.20 -9.21 19.88
N THR A 555 26.88 -9.32 19.75
CA THR A 555 25.96 -8.19 19.64
C THR A 555 25.74 -7.53 21.02
N PRO A 556 25.26 -6.27 21.11
CA PRO A 556 25.16 -5.56 22.38
C PRO A 556 24.40 -6.34 23.46
N ARG A 557 25.04 -6.59 24.60
CA ARG A 557 24.50 -7.44 25.69
C ARG A 557 23.05 -7.14 26.04
N LEU A 558 22.70 -5.87 26.20
CA LEU A 558 21.35 -5.46 26.59
C LEU A 558 20.30 -5.94 25.57
N PHE A 559 20.63 -5.89 24.28
CA PHE A 559 19.76 -6.37 23.21
C PHE A 559 19.63 -7.89 23.24
N SER A 560 20.76 -8.57 23.35
CA SER A 560 20.84 -10.02 23.22
C SER A 560 20.29 -10.75 24.45
N SER A 561 20.43 -10.19 25.65
CA SER A 561 19.89 -10.78 26.88
C SER A 561 18.39 -11.02 26.81
N TYR A 562 17.58 -10.08 26.29
CA TYR A 562 16.13 -10.28 26.19
C TYR A 562 15.74 -11.03 24.92
N SER A 563 16.42 -10.81 23.79
CA SER A 563 16.05 -11.41 22.50
C SER A 563 16.46 -12.88 22.40
N ALA A 564 17.69 -13.23 22.79
CA ALA A 564 18.17 -14.60 22.78
C ALA A 564 17.50 -15.47 23.86
N SER A 565 17.12 -14.90 25.01
CA SER A 565 16.43 -15.68 26.05
C SER A 565 15.05 -16.18 25.59
N ILE A 566 14.36 -15.46 24.68
CA ILE A 566 13.12 -15.94 24.04
C ILE A 566 13.41 -17.22 23.24
N ALA A 567 14.45 -17.20 22.39
CA ALA A 567 14.82 -18.33 21.57
C ALA A 567 15.33 -19.52 22.42
N LEU A 568 16.20 -19.26 23.40
CA LEU A 568 16.75 -20.27 24.31
C LEU A 568 15.65 -21.06 25.03
N SER A 569 14.62 -20.38 25.53
CA SER A 569 13.48 -21.03 26.19
C SER A 569 12.70 -22.00 25.28
N SER A 570 12.80 -21.84 23.96
CA SER A 570 12.19 -22.77 23.00
C SER A 570 13.07 -23.96 22.62
N ILE A 571 14.38 -23.86 22.84
CA ILE A 571 15.38 -24.84 22.40
C ILE A 571 15.80 -25.72 23.58
N PHE A 572 16.04 -25.11 24.74
CA PHE A 572 16.56 -25.77 25.93
C PHE A 572 15.48 -25.86 27.01
N HIS A 573 14.97 -27.07 27.24
CA HIS A 573 13.86 -27.34 28.15
C HIS A 573 14.17 -27.00 29.62
N ASP A 574 15.45 -26.93 29.99
CA ASP A 574 15.96 -26.60 31.33
C ASP A 574 16.32 -25.11 31.48
N PHE A 575 16.39 -24.36 30.37
CA PHE A 575 16.62 -22.92 30.40
C PHE A 575 15.39 -22.17 30.91
N ARG A 576 15.61 -21.13 31.71
CA ARG A 576 14.56 -20.22 32.18
C ARG A 576 15.03 -18.78 31.98
N PRO A 577 14.19 -17.85 31.50
CA PRO A 577 14.60 -16.46 31.32
C PRO A 577 15.12 -15.80 32.61
N SER A 578 14.64 -16.24 33.77
CA SER A 578 15.13 -15.81 35.10
C SER A 578 16.60 -16.14 35.38
N GLN A 579 17.25 -16.99 34.57
CA GLN A 579 18.70 -17.21 34.65
C GLN A 579 19.50 -16.01 34.13
N TRP A 580 18.91 -15.19 33.25
CA TRP A 580 19.54 -14.05 32.58
C TRP A 580 18.88 -12.70 32.92
N LEU A 581 17.58 -12.71 33.24
CA LEU A 581 16.78 -11.52 33.49
C LEU A 581 16.36 -11.47 34.97
N THR A 582 16.26 -10.27 35.55
CA THR A 582 15.67 -10.09 36.88
C THR A 582 14.18 -10.43 36.85
N PRO A 583 13.50 -10.61 37.99
CA PRO A 583 12.04 -10.73 38.00
C PRO A 583 11.32 -9.61 37.24
N LEU A 584 11.86 -8.39 37.26
CA LEU A 584 11.36 -7.27 36.46
C LEU A 584 11.61 -7.48 34.96
N GLY A 585 12.81 -7.94 34.57
CA GLY A 585 13.12 -8.25 33.17
C GLY A 585 12.23 -9.35 32.60
N VAL A 586 11.93 -10.40 33.39
CA VAL A 586 10.98 -11.46 33.02
C VAL A 586 9.57 -10.89 32.85
N ALA A 587 9.10 -10.03 33.76
CA ALA A 587 7.80 -9.38 33.64
C ALA A 587 7.70 -8.50 32.38
N ARG A 588 8.75 -7.74 32.06
CA ARG A 588 8.81 -6.93 30.83
C ARG A 588 8.87 -7.78 29.56
N GLN A 589 9.57 -8.91 29.57
CA GLN A 589 9.58 -9.86 28.43
C GLN A 589 8.20 -10.50 28.23
N LYS A 590 7.49 -10.84 29.31
CA LYS A 590 6.11 -11.33 29.25
C LYS A 590 5.19 -10.28 28.64
N LEU A 591 5.29 -9.01 29.07
CA LEU A 591 4.54 -7.91 28.46
C LEU A 591 4.84 -7.79 26.97
N MET A 592 6.12 -7.85 26.59
CA MET A 592 6.56 -7.80 25.20
C MET A 592 5.90 -8.89 24.34
N LYS A 593 5.79 -10.14 24.84
CA LYS A 593 5.05 -11.22 24.18
C LYS A 593 3.55 -10.92 24.08
N GLN A 594 2.93 -10.45 25.16
CA GLN A 594 1.48 -10.16 25.19
C GLN A 594 1.05 -9.14 24.14
N ILE A 595 1.88 -8.13 23.89
CA ILE A 595 1.56 -7.02 23.00
C ILE A 595 2.16 -7.18 21.60
N GLY A 596 2.82 -8.33 21.31
CA GLY A 596 3.50 -8.55 20.04
C GLY A 596 4.67 -7.60 19.78
N GLY A 597 5.33 -7.11 20.83
CA GLY A 597 6.33 -6.05 20.73
C GLY A 597 7.58 -6.45 19.95
N GLY A 598 7.96 -5.61 18.98
CA GLY A 598 9.20 -5.73 18.22
C GLY A 598 10.43 -5.09 18.90
N VAL A 599 11.48 -4.83 18.11
CA VAL A 599 12.77 -4.27 18.60
C VAL A 599 12.58 -2.94 19.34
N ALA A 600 11.76 -2.04 18.80
CA ALA A 600 11.53 -0.73 19.39
C ALA A 600 10.81 -0.78 20.74
N VAL A 601 9.83 -1.67 20.89
CA VAL A 601 9.21 -1.96 22.19
C VAL A 601 10.26 -2.51 23.15
N GLY A 602 11.11 -3.43 22.70
CA GLY A 602 12.23 -3.94 23.48
C GLY A 602 13.19 -2.82 23.93
N GLN A 603 13.49 -1.84 23.09
CA GLN A 603 14.30 -0.69 23.48
C GLN A 603 13.65 0.10 24.63
N GLN A 604 12.36 0.43 24.51
CA GLN A 604 11.65 1.14 25.58
C GLN A 604 11.57 0.33 26.88
N LEU A 605 11.33 -0.99 26.78
CA LEU A 605 11.21 -1.85 27.95
C LEU A 605 12.54 -2.18 28.62
N PHE A 606 13.66 -2.19 27.93
CA PHE A 606 14.93 -2.68 28.47
C PHE A 606 16.06 -1.65 28.54
N PHE A 607 15.93 -0.49 27.87
CA PHE A 607 16.99 0.53 27.78
C PHE A 607 16.58 1.83 28.47
N THR A 608 15.29 2.19 28.43
CA THR A 608 14.76 3.41 29.04
C THR A 608 14.47 3.15 30.53
N GLU A 609 15.16 3.90 31.41
CA GLU A 609 14.90 3.99 32.86
C GLU A 609 15.28 2.82 33.78
N SER A 610 15.90 1.73 33.30
CA SER A 610 16.39 0.69 34.24
C SER A 610 17.48 -0.21 33.67
N GLN A 611 18.74 0.02 34.09
CA GLN A 611 19.79 -1.00 33.99
C GLN A 611 19.52 -2.23 34.90
N SER A 612 18.51 -2.18 35.78
CA SER A 612 18.18 -3.22 36.78
C SER A 612 17.24 -4.32 36.27
N VAL A 613 16.94 -4.38 34.97
CA VAL A 613 16.20 -5.49 34.33
C VAL A 613 17.07 -6.72 34.03
N PHE A 614 18.40 -6.58 34.10
CA PHE A 614 19.37 -7.66 33.86
C PHE A 614 20.06 -8.10 35.16
N GLU A 615 20.03 -9.38 35.49
CA GLU A 615 20.71 -9.95 36.66
C GLU A 615 22.06 -10.56 36.26
N LYS A 616 23.03 -10.62 37.19
CA LYS A 616 24.32 -11.35 37.08
C LYS A 616 25.01 -11.21 35.70
N ARG A 617 25.63 -10.04 35.46
CA ARG A 617 26.41 -9.70 34.24
C ARG A 617 27.32 -10.83 33.75
N ASP A 618 27.87 -11.63 34.66
CA ASP A 618 28.84 -12.69 34.36
C ASP A 618 28.21 -13.95 33.72
N ARG A 619 26.93 -14.26 33.99
CA ARG A 619 26.29 -15.53 33.56
C ARG A 619 25.82 -15.55 32.11
N TYR A 620 25.50 -14.38 31.56
CA TYR A 620 25.08 -14.24 30.16
C TYR A 620 26.16 -14.74 29.17
N ASN A 621 27.45 -14.56 29.48
CA ASN A 621 28.56 -15.00 28.61
C ASN A 621 29.21 -16.33 29.05
N SER A 622 28.88 -16.86 30.23
CA SER A 622 29.61 -18.00 30.83
C SER A 622 28.75 -19.24 31.09
N SER A 623 27.44 -19.20 30.80
CA SER A 623 26.57 -20.38 30.94
C SER A 623 26.75 -21.35 29.77
N ASP A 624 26.51 -22.64 30.02
CA ASP A 624 26.52 -23.67 28.97
C ASP A 624 25.50 -23.37 27.88
N HIS A 625 24.32 -22.85 28.25
CA HIS A 625 23.30 -22.37 27.32
C HIS A 625 23.80 -21.23 26.42
N ALA A 626 24.54 -20.26 26.98
CA ALA A 626 25.14 -19.17 26.21
C ALA A 626 26.17 -19.70 25.20
N SER A 627 27.09 -20.57 25.65
CA SER A 627 28.09 -21.17 24.76
C SER A 627 27.44 -22.00 23.65
N ALA A 628 26.41 -22.79 23.97
CA ALA A 628 25.66 -23.57 23.00
C ALA A 628 24.96 -22.65 22.00
N PHE A 629 24.27 -21.60 22.46
CA PHE A 629 23.57 -20.66 21.59
C PHE A 629 24.49 -19.89 20.64
N ASP A 630 25.63 -19.41 21.14
CA ASP A 630 26.62 -18.71 20.30
C ASP A 630 27.16 -19.64 19.21
N LYS A 631 27.45 -20.91 19.55
CA LYS A 631 27.85 -21.93 18.58
C LYS A 631 26.74 -22.26 17.56
N LEU A 632 25.49 -22.31 18.00
CA LEU A 632 24.35 -22.61 17.13
C LEU A 632 24.13 -21.52 16.08
N GLY A 633 24.28 -20.25 16.46
CA GLY A 633 24.10 -19.15 15.52
C GLY A 633 25.35 -18.72 14.76
N ALA A 634 26.53 -19.24 15.09
CA ALA A 634 27.77 -18.88 14.43
C ALA A 634 27.91 -19.44 13.00
N VAL A 635 28.58 -18.66 12.15
CA VAL A 635 28.93 -18.99 10.76
C VAL A 635 30.41 -18.68 10.48
N GLY A 636 30.93 -19.21 9.38
CA GLY A 636 32.31 -19.01 8.91
C GLY A 636 33.30 -20.07 9.37
N ASP A 637 32.87 -20.99 10.23
CA ASP A 637 33.69 -22.14 10.66
C ASP A 637 33.43 -23.41 9.85
N LYS A 638 32.48 -23.41 8.91
CA LYS A 638 32.14 -24.54 8.03
C LYS A 638 32.44 -24.26 6.55
N PRO A 639 32.63 -25.29 5.71
CA PRO A 639 32.65 -25.11 4.26
C PRO A 639 31.32 -24.54 3.77
N PHE A 640 31.36 -23.83 2.65
CA PHE A 640 30.20 -23.15 2.08
C PHE A 640 30.20 -23.19 0.55
N ALA A 641 29.00 -23.20 -0.03
CA ALA A 641 28.80 -23.14 -1.46
C ALA A 641 29.15 -21.73 -1.93
N GLY A 642 30.17 -21.61 -2.77
CA GLY A 642 30.64 -20.33 -3.26
C GLY A 642 30.02 -19.95 -4.61
N PRO A 643 30.03 -18.65 -5.00
CA PRO A 643 30.78 -17.54 -4.39
C PRO A 643 30.06 -16.79 -3.25
N LEU A 644 30.83 -16.20 -2.31
CA LEU A 644 30.32 -15.44 -1.17
C LEU A 644 30.88 -14.01 -1.14
N LEU A 645 30.01 -13.00 -1.15
CA LEU A 645 30.36 -11.60 -0.90
C LEU A 645 29.97 -11.22 0.52
N VAL A 646 30.94 -10.75 1.32
CA VAL A 646 30.70 -10.19 2.65
C VAL A 646 30.97 -8.69 2.62
N SER A 647 30.06 -7.86 3.15
CA SER A 647 30.28 -6.41 3.27
C SER A 647 30.05 -5.92 4.69
N GLN A 648 30.91 -5.02 5.19
CA GLN A 648 30.86 -4.53 6.57
C GLN A 648 31.23 -3.04 6.64
N GLY A 649 30.47 -2.27 7.41
CA GLY A 649 30.80 -0.88 7.74
C GLY A 649 31.76 -0.79 8.94
N SER A 650 32.70 0.15 8.91
CA SER A 650 33.73 0.31 9.96
C SER A 650 33.17 0.84 11.29
N GLU A 651 32.04 1.56 11.25
CA GLU A 651 31.39 2.17 12.42
C GLU A 651 30.10 1.43 12.81
N ASP A 652 29.99 0.15 12.46
CA ASP A 652 28.86 -0.68 12.86
C ASP A 652 28.86 -0.94 14.38
N VAL A 653 27.96 -0.26 15.08
CA VAL A 653 27.80 -0.33 16.55
C VAL A 653 27.00 -1.55 17.01
N PHE A 654 26.30 -2.25 16.12
CA PHE A 654 25.52 -3.43 16.47
C PHE A 654 26.31 -4.71 16.20
N ILE A 655 27.01 -4.76 15.06
CA ILE A 655 27.88 -5.86 14.64
C ILE A 655 29.29 -5.31 14.46
N ALA A 656 30.10 -5.41 15.52
CA ALA A 656 31.45 -4.85 15.51
C ALA A 656 32.24 -5.37 14.30
N ALA A 657 32.79 -4.44 13.52
CA ALA A 657 33.54 -4.77 12.31
C ALA A 657 34.73 -5.71 12.60
N THR A 658 35.32 -5.63 13.79
CA THR A 658 36.38 -6.52 14.28
C THR A 658 35.94 -7.99 14.34
N THR A 659 34.71 -8.28 14.74
CA THR A 659 34.18 -9.65 14.80
C THR A 659 33.97 -10.22 13.40
N THR A 660 33.37 -9.44 12.49
CA THR A 660 33.19 -9.84 11.09
C THR A 660 34.55 -10.04 10.41
N ASN A 661 35.48 -9.10 10.59
CA ASN A 661 36.86 -9.20 10.08
C ASN A 661 37.56 -10.47 10.53
N LYS A 662 37.45 -10.81 11.83
CA LYS A 662 38.03 -12.04 12.37
C LYS A 662 37.39 -13.26 11.72
N THR A 663 36.06 -13.30 11.61
CA THR A 663 35.34 -14.42 11.02
C THR A 663 35.75 -14.64 9.56
N VAL A 664 35.79 -13.58 8.75
CA VAL A 664 36.23 -13.64 7.35
C VAL A 664 37.66 -14.16 7.25
N THR A 665 38.56 -13.66 8.09
CA THR A 665 39.97 -14.08 8.10
C THR A 665 40.12 -15.54 8.50
N ASP A 666 39.44 -15.97 9.57
CA ASP A 666 39.43 -17.36 10.04
C ASP A 666 38.87 -18.29 8.95
N THR A 667 37.77 -17.91 8.29
CA THR A 667 37.12 -18.69 7.22
C THR A 667 38.09 -18.94 6.07
N VAL A 668 38.76 -17.90 5.60
CA VAL A 668 39.70 -17.99 4.47
C VAL A 668 40.92 -18.84 4.82
N ASN A 669 41.38 -18.79 6.08
CA ASN A 669 42.48 -19.61 6.56
C ASN A 669 42.09 -21.10 6.68
N LEU A 670 40.84 -21.39 7.08
CA LEU A 670 40.32 -22.76 7.15
C LEU A 670 40.06 -23.35 5.76
N TYR A 671 39.56 -22.53 4.83
CA TYR A 671 39.12 -22.95 3.50
C TYR A 671 39.94 -22.22 2.42
N LEU A 672 41.18 -22.65 2.27
CA LEU A 672 42.13 -22.09 1.30
C LEU A 672 41.54 -22.16 -0.12
N ASN A 673 41.60 -21.04 -0.85
CA ASN A 673 40.98 -20.83 -2.17
C ASN A 673 39.46 -20.72 -2.21
N SER A 674 38.79 -20.58 -1.05
CA SER A 674 37.36 -20.25 -1.01
C SER A 674 37.08 -18.96 -1.80
N PRO A 675 36.01 -18.92 -2.62
CA PRO A 675 35.65 -17.74 -3.43
C PRO A 675 34.93 -16.69 -2.58
N LEU A 676 35.60 -16.17 -1.55
CA LEU A 676 35.10 -15.17 -0.63
C LEU A 676 35.66 -13.77 -0.99
N SER A 677 34.77 -12.83 -1.28
CA SER A 677 35.10 -11.42 -1.44
C SER A 677 34.66 -10.63 -0.21
N TYR A 678 35.47 -9.67 0.23
CA TYR A 678 35.19 -8.86 1.41
C TYR A 678 35.26 -7.36 1.08
N VAL A 679 34.14 -6.66 1.26
CA VAL A 679 34.02 -5.22 1.07
C VAL A 679 33.97 -4.54 2.43
N TYR A 680 35.00 -3.78 2.76
CA TYR A 680 35.08 -2.98 3.97
C TYR A 680 34.81 -1.52 3.64
N VAL A 681 33.79 -0.93 4.27
CA VAL A 681 33.34 0.44 3.95
C VAL A 681 33.58 1.34 5.14
N ASP A 682 34.35 2.40 4.92
CA ASP A 682 34.71 3.31 5.99
C ASP A 682 33.53 4.20 6.40
N LYS A 683 33.40 4.44 7.71
CA LYS A 683 32.42 5.27 8.43
C LYS A 683 30.95 4.92 8.23
N PHE A 684 30.66 3.77 7.61
CA PHE A 684 29.30 3.27 7.51
C PHE A 684 28.87 2.55 8.79
N GLY A 685 27.69 2.91 9.29
CA GLY A 685 27.01 2.21 10.38
C GLY A 685 26.24 0.97 9.91
N HIS A 686 25.54 0.33 10.85
CA HIS A 686 24.89 -0.98 10.66
C HIS A 686 23.88 -1.04 9.52
N THR A 687 22.88 -0.15 9.49
CA THR A 687 21.82 -0.16 8.46
C THR A 687 22.24 0.55 7.17
N PRO A 688 22.92 1.72 7.20
CA PRO A 688 23.27 2.43 5.96
C PRO A 688 24.13 1.62 4.99
N ILE A 689 24.94 0.67 5.48
CA ILE A 689 25.85 -0.14 4.66
C ILE A 689 25.14 -0.84 3.50
N ILE A 690 23.97 -1.43 3.73
CA ILE A 690 23.24 -2.17 2.70
C ILE A 690 22.75 -1.30 1.55
N SER A 691 22.39 -0.04 1.85
CA SER A 691 21.99 0.95 0.85
C SER A 691 23.21 1.58 0.18
N GLY A 692 24.22 1.95 0.96
CA GLY A 692 25.41 2.65 0.48
C GLY A 692 26.24 1.84 -0.51
N VAL A 693 26.29 0.51 -0.35
CA VAL A 693 26.98 -0.38 -1.31
C VAL A 693 26.06 -1.08 -2.30
N ARG A 694 24.83 -0.57 -2.51
CA ARG A 694 23.86 -1.15 -3.45
C ARG A 694 24.42 -1.42 -4.82
N SER A 695 25.10 -0.44 -5.40
CA SER A 695 25.72 -0.57 -6.72
C SER A 695 26.71 -1.73 -6.77
N LEU A 696 27.49 -1.95 -5.71
CA LEU A 696 28.50 -3.01 -5.66
C LEU A 696 27.87 -4.39 -5.60
N TRP A 697 26.90 -4.60 -4.70
CA TRP A 697 26.29 -5.92 -4.57
C TRP A 697 25.32 -6.24 -5.72
N MET A 698 24.69 -5.25 -6.35
CA MET A 698 23.90 -5.44 -7.58
C MET A 698 24.79 -5.83 -8.77
N ALA A 699 25.94 -5.16 -8.95
CA ALA A 699 26.90 -5.52 -10.00
C ALA A 699 27.47 -6.93 -9.78
N TRP A 700 27.81 -7.26 -8.53
CA TRP A 700 28.24 -8.61 -8.17
C TRP A 700 27.17 -9.67 -8.47
N LEU A 701 25.90 -9.37 -8.18
CA LEU A 701 24.77 -10.24 -8.46
C LEU A 701 24.61 -10.51 -9.97
N GLU A 702 24.67 -9.45 -10.78
CA GLU A 702 24.61 -9.54 -12.23
C GLU A 702 25.73 -10.44 -12.79
N ASP A 703 26.96 -10.29 -12.30
CA ASP A 703 28.07 -11.15 -12.71
C ASP A 703 27.81 -12.64 -12.43
N ARG A 704 27.06 -12.97 -11.36
CA ARG A 704 26.69 -14.35 -11.03
C ARG A 704 25.66 -14.93 -11.99
N PHE A 705 24.62 -14.17 -12.31
CA PHE A 705 23.60 -14.64 -13.24
C PHE A 705 24.12 -14.75 -14.69
N GLN A 706 25.15 -13.99 -15.05
CA GLN A 706 25.85 -14.09 -16.34
C GLN A 706 26.97 -15.15 -16.37
N ASP A 707 27.10 -15.97 -15.32
CA ASP A 707 28.13 -17.01 -15.21
C ASP A 707 29.59 -16.47 -15.40
N ARG A 708 29.84 -15.20 -15.05
CA ARG A 708 31.17 -14.57 -15.16
C ARG A 708 32.11 -15.11 -14.08
N LYS A 709 33.35 -15.45 -14.48
CA LYS A 709 34.39 -16.06 -13.62
C LYS A 709 34.73 -15.19 -12.41
N ASN A 710 35.01 -15.84 -11.28
CA ASN A 710 35.52 -15.21 -10.06
C ASN A 710 37.01 -15.48 -9.84
N SER A 711 37.66 -14.55 -9.15
CA SER A 711 38.96 -14.77 -8.52
C SER A 711 38.83 -15.74 -7.34
N ARG A 712 39.83 -16.60 -7.16
CA ARG A 712 39.94 -17.49 -5.99
C ARG A 712 40.71 -16.79 -4.88
N GLY A 713 40.41 -17.14 -3.63
CA GLY A 713 41.03 -16.53 -2.45
C GLY A 713 40.36 -15.21 -2.05
N LEU A 714 40.87 -14.61 -0.96
CA LEU A 714 40.28 -13.41 -0.38
C LEU A 714 40.58 -12.17 -1.19
N ASN A 715 39.55 -11.59 -1.79
CA ASN A 715 39.62 -10.27 -2.40
C ASN A 715 39.07 -9.23 -1.41
N LYS A 716 39.95 -8.39 -0.83
CA LYS A 716 39.54 -7.29 0.06
C LYS A 716 39.45 -5.99 -0.72
N THR A 717 38.26 -5.39 -0.72
CA THR A 717 38.02 -4.06 -1.28
C THR A 717 37.75 -3.09 -0.15
N TYR A 718 38.49 -1.98 -0.11
CA TYR A 718 38.24 -0.87 0.80
C TYR A 718 37.50 0.24 0.07
N VAL A 719 36.41 0.74 0.65
CA VAL A 719 35.53 1.76 0.04
C VAL A 719 35.42 2.96 0.99
N SER A 720 35.63 4.16 0.47
CA SER A 720 35.47 5.44 1.17
C SER A 720 34.48 6.36 0.43
N GLY A 721 33.93 7.37 1.11
CA GLY A 721 32.96 8.30 0.52
C GLY A 721 33.57 9.18 -0.58
N TRP A 722 32.90 9.29 -1.74
CA TRP A 722 33.43 10.04 -2.89
C TRP A 722 33.56 11.56 -2.63
N LEU A 723 32.56 12.18 -2.02
CA LEU A 723 32.51 13.62 -1.72
C LEU A 723 33.23 14.03 -0.42
N GLY A 724 33.93 13.10 0.24
CA GLY A 724 34.36 13.24 1.63
C GLY A 724 33.26 12.83 2.61
N ASP A 725 33.66 12.24 3.74
CA ASP A 725 32.74 11.52 4.63
C ASP A 725 31.82 12.45 5.44
N ASP A 726 32.18 13.72 5.62
CA ASP A 726 31.39 14.76 6.27
C ASP A 726 30.16 15.19 5.46
N LYS A 727 30.09 14.81 4.18
CA LYS A 727 29.02 15.19 3.24
C LYS A 727 28.02 14.08 2.96
N HIS A 728 28.25 12.89 3.50
CA HIS A 728 27.31 11.78 3.38
C HIS A 728 26.50 11.64 4.66
N PHE A 729 25.22 11.29 4.51
CA PHE A 729 24.40 10.93 5.66
C PHE A 729 24.79 9.53 6.13
N LEU A 730 25.55 9.45 7.22
CA LEU A 730 26.08 8.21 7.79
C LEU A 730 25.23 7.65 8.94
N GLY A 731 24.29 8.45 9.45
CA GLY A 731 23.34 8.06 10.49
C GLY A 731 22.27 7.10 9.98
N GLY A 732 21.54 6.47 10.91
CA GLY A 732 20.36 5.68 10.56
C GLY A 732 19.06 6.41 10.89
N ASN A 733 18.53 7.15 9.92
CA ASN A 733 17.13 7.61 9.95
C ASN A 733 16.18 6.62 9.25
N GLY A 734 16.60 5.36 9.10
CA GLY A 734 15.77 4.32 8.49
C GLY A 734 14.68 3.84 9.44
N TYR A 735 13.54 3.42 8.88
CA TYR A 735 12.37 2.85 9.58
C TYR A 735 12.73 1.87 10.72
N LEU A 736 13.82 1.11 10.57
CA LEU A 736 14.30 0.11 11.54
C LEU A 736 15.00 0.69 12.80
N GLN A 737 15.43 1.95 12.78
CA GLN A 737 16.16 2.59 13.90
C GLN A 737 15.37 3.72 14.57
N TRP A 738 14.39 4.32 13.89
CA TRP A 738 13.80 5.59 14.31
C TRP A 738 12.48 5.51 15.10
N SER A 739 11.84 4.35 15.19
CA SER A 739 10.51 4.22 15.80
C SER A 739 10.53 4.32 17.34
N GLY A 740 11.00 5.42 17.92
CA GLY A 740 10.99 5.61 19.38
C GLY A 740 11.82 6.75 19.96
N ALA A 741 12.49 7.58 19.16
CA ALA A 741 13.06 8.84 19.64
C ALA A 741 11.98 9.93 19.60
N PRO A 742 11.73 10.68 20.70
CA PRO A 742 10.93 11.90 20.62
C PRO A 742 11.62 12.90 19.68
N GLU A 743 10.85 13.61 18.86
CA GLU A 743 11.34 14.78 18.11
C GLU A 743 11.78 15.91 19.03
#